data_AF-A0A537RXT4-F1
#
_entry.id   AF-A0A537RXT4-F1
#
_cell.length_a   1.000
_cell.length_b   1.000
_cell.length_c   1.000
_cell.angle_alpha   90.00
_cell.angle_beta   90.00
_cell.angle_gamma   90.00
#
_symmetry.space_group_name_H-M   'P 1'
#
loop_
_entity.id
_entity.type
_entity.pdbx_description
1 polymer ?
#
loop_
_entity_poly.entity_id
_entity_poly.type
_entity_poly.pdbx_seq_one_letter_code
_entity_poly.pdbx_strand_id
1 'polypeptide(L)'
;MPRTGGILLAALLAASAAAPALACDFDDAPTSRWSVASENGAQWLKTPCGHRFYSLGINILDGGNGEHGKLGQAYTGYDWRKFAPTIADWAAATRRRLSDWGFNSAGGWSLPPQELRLPTVINLELGRLAKFHWFDPFSPDTEARMMSLARDLVAPYRGSPYRIGYFSDNEVGWWAGALFGFFSMKPADNVTKHRWVAMLRRHYGDDWARFTVDFRPPEGVGSWDGLLDARQLTALRPDSHGIAAVREWAGIVAERYYTLAERAIRAADPDALYFGDRLPIYYDPAAVKAMAPHVDAIAINYNVDAGDGWLARYFFGGLEKLSGGKPVLITEWFFAARENRTGNTNNGHLMTVDTQAERAQGAAAATRNFAALPEIVGTHWFQYYDHPKGGRADGEDYNFGLVDVDDRPYEQLTEALAAANRDAPAIHAAAAKNAAAGGHVNNDGPIVLPHADIDVHDKSLADWPKPASLLPALKPSPGAVDFGEIYLSWNERGLALGTIGQDYFDIDLFPYAGSFPLADAYRVELGLDLGAGPRRFTLFFIPPRTKLRDHPPMTALLCAGAAAQIIAEGCHPVPDAEAVYFGADQPRITAEMLLPWSALGFAPPQPGAKLRAEVAMTSWHRERWMSLSGEAPERAMADPAHWLPVRLGDGLALKRPAGAPG
;
A
#
# COMPACT_ATOMS: atom_id res chain seq x y z
N MET A 1 -34.76 38.65 63.12
CA MET A 1 -33.99 37.68 62.30
C MET A 1 -34.60 37.61 60.91
N PRO A 2 -33.99 38.24 59.90
CA PRO A 2 -34.22 37.88 58.50
C PRO A 2 -32.94 37.37 57.82
N ARG A 3 -33.17 36.51 56.83
CA ARG A 3 -32.20 35.70 56.09
C ARG A 3 -31.29 36.54 55.20
N THR A 4 -30.02 36.15 55.17
CA THR A 4 -28.95 36.62 54.28
C THR A 4 -29.25 36.30 52.82
N GLY A 5 -29.09 37.29 51.95
CA GLY A 5 -29.11 37.15 50.50
C GLY A 5 -27.74 36.73 49.96
N GLY A 6 -27.73 35.69 49.12
CA GLY A 6 -26.57 35.28 48.33
C GLY A 6 -26.66 35.87 46.92
N ILE A 7 -25.64 36.63 46.53
CA ILE A 7 -25.44 37.13 45.17
C ILE A 7 -24.66 36.04 44.40
N LEU A 8 -25.27 35.46 43.37
CA LEU A 8 -24.56 34.64 42.38
C LEU A 8 -23.84 35.56 41.39
N LEU A 9 -22.52 35.48 41.36
CA LEU A 9 -21.69 36.06 40.30
C LEU A 9 -21.70 35.10 39.10
N ALA A 10 -22.32 35.50 37.99
CA ALA A 10 -22.21 34.80 36.72
C ALA A 10 -20.88 35.15 36.05
N ALA A 11 -19.98 34.18 35.92
CA ALA A 11 -18.75 34.32 35.15
C ALA A 11 -19.07 34.21 33.65
N LEU A 12 -18.89 35.31 32.92
CA LEU A 12 -18.88 35.32 31.45
C LEU A 12 -17.59 34.66 30.95
N LEU A 13 -17.69 33.42 30.47
CA LEU A 13 -16.68 32.78 29.64
C LEU A 13 -16.69 33.46 28.27
N ALA A 14 -15.78 34.40 28.06
CA ALA A 14 -15.47 34.90 26.73
C ALA A 14 -14.76 33.79 25.95
N ALA A 15 -15.46 33.18 24.99
CA ALA A 15 -14.85 32.33 23.99
C ALA A 15 -13.94 33.22 23.12
N SER A 16 -12.63 33.15 23.35
CA SER A 16 -11.65 33.74 22.45
C SER A 16 -11.70 32.98 21.12
N ALA A 17 -12.28 33.57 20.09
CA ALA A 17 -12.06 33.14 18.73
C ALA A 17 -10.55 33.24 18.46
N ALA A 18 -9.88 32.09 18.31
CA ALA A 18 -8.48 32.05 17.96
C ALA A 18 -8.29 32.76 16.61
N ALA A 19 -7.41 33.75 16.57
CA ALA A 19 -6.97 34.34 15.30
C ALA A 19 -6.42 33.21 14.41
N PRO A 20 -6.63 33.26 13.07
CA PRO A 20 -6.04 32.28 12.18
C PRO A 20 -4.52 32.31 12.38
N ALA A 21 -3.95 31.18 12.81
CA ALA A 21 -2.51 31.06 12.93
C ALA A 21 -1.89 31.37 11.57
N LEU A 22 -1.04 32.41 11.51
CA LEU A 22 -0.28 32.73 10.30
C LEU A 22 0.52 31.49 9.89
N ALA A 23 0.56 31.20 8.59
CA ALA A 23 1.40 30.13 8.05
C ALA A 23 2.87 30.34 8.50
N CYS A 24 3.60 29.25 8.77
CA CYS A 24 4.99 29.35 9.18
C CYS A 24 5.82 30.04 8.08
N ASP A 25 6.43 31.17 8.41
CA ASP A 25 7.46 31.75 7.56
C ASP A 25 8.75 30.97 7.78
N PHE A 26 9.13 30.15 6.80
CA PHE A 26 10.31 29.31 6.92
C PHE A 26 11.61 30.12 6.84
N ASP A 27 11.62 31.34 6.29
CA ASP A 27 12.84 32.15 6.25
C ASP A 27 13.26 32.63 7.63
N ASP A 28 12.26 32.97 8.44
CA ASP A 28 12.41 33.53 9.79
C ASP A 28 12.01 32.50 10.87
N ALA A 29 11.98 31.21 10.52
CA ALA A 29 11.60 30.16 11.45
C ALA A 29 12.58 30.09 12.63
N PRO A 30 12.09 29.91 13.88
CA PRO A 30 12.94 29.95 15.08
C PRO A 30 13.90 28.76 15.18
N THR A 31 13.65 27.68 14.43
CA THR A 31 14.48 26.48 14.36
C THR A 31 14.39 25.88 12.95
N SER A 32 15.19 24.86 12.66
CA SER A 32 15.01 24.02 11.46
C SER A 32 14.23 22.73 11.73
N ARG A 33 13.89 22.45 12.99
CA ARG A 33 13.40 21.14 13.45
C ARG A 33 11.94 20.94 13.06
N TRP A 34 11.68 19.83 12.39
CA TRP A 34 10.33 19.30 12.20
C TRP A 34 10.06 18.20 13.22
N SER A 35 8.79 17.97 13.53
CA SER A 35 8.40 16.86 14.40
C SER A 35 7.08 16.24 13.97
N VAL A 36 6.73 15.10 14.57
CA VAL A 36 5.40 14.50 14.48
C VAL A 36 4.69 14.66 15.82
N ALA A 37 3.37 14.81 15.80
CA ALA A 37 2.55 14.88 17.00
C ALA A 37 1.17 14.27 16.78
N SER A 38 0.67 13.56 17.80
CA SER A 38 -0.73 13.15 17.84
C SER A 38 -1.56 14.22 18.54
N GLU A 39 -2.56 14.78 17.85
CA GLU A 39 -3.45 15.80 18.38
C GLU A 39 -4.90 15.43 18.04
N ASN A 40 -5.76 15.34 19.06
CA ASN A 40 -7.16 14.91 18.92
C ASN A 40 -7.35 13.56 18.21
N GLY A 41 -6.37 12.66 18.27
CA GLY A 41 -6.46 11.33 17.66
C GLY A 41 -6.06 11.27 16.18
N ALA A 42 -5.65 12.39 15.58
CA ALA A 42 -4.99 12.44 14.27
C ALA A 42 -3.49 12.71 14.44
N GLN A 43 -2.67 12.18 13.54
CA GLN A 43 -1.23 12.42 13.46
C GLN A 43 -0.95 13.64 12.60
N TRP A 44 -0.03 14.49 13.01
CA TRP A 44 0.34 15.70 12.30
C TRP A 44 1.84 15.82 12.16
N LEU A 45 2.30 16.32 11.01
CA LEU A 45 3.60 16.98 10.97
C LEU A 45 3.48 18.32 11.69
N LYS A 46 4.58 18.72 12.33
CA LYS A 46 4.72 20.01 12.98
C LYS A 46 5.83 20.78 12.28
N THR A 47 5.49 21.96 11.78
CA THR A 47 6.44 22.91 11.21
C THR A 47 7.46 23.35 12.28
N PRO A 48 8.59 23.97 11.89
CA PRO A 48 9.54 24.53 12.85
C PRO A 48 8.98 25.70 13.67
N CYS A 49 7.84 26.27 13.27
CA CYS A 49 7.07 27.23 14.05
C CYS A 49 6.12 26.57 15.07
N GLY A 50 5.97 25.24 15.07
CA GLY A 50 5.06 24.49 15.94
C GLY A 50 3.62 24.39 15.42
N HIS A 51 3.33 24.85 14.21
CA HIS A 51 1.99 24.72 13.59
C HIS A 51 1.76 23.32 13.03
N ARG A 52 0.49 22.88 13.03
CA ARG A 52 0.06 21.67 12.31
C ARG A 52 0.35 21.80 10.82
N PHE A 53 0.77 20.71 10.20
CA PHE A 53 1.06 20.64 8.78
C PHE A 53 0.57 19.31 8.23
N TYR A 54 -0.27 19.37 7.20
CA TYR A 54 -0.66 18.22 6.37
C TYR A 54 0.06 18.37 5.03
N SER A 55 0.98 17.46 4.71
CA SER A 55 1.88 17.62 3.56
C SER A 55 1.16 17.22 2.27
N LEU A 56 0.79 18.20 1.45
CA LEU A 56 0.27 17.99 0.10
C LEU A 56 1.40 18.30 -0.87
N GLY A 57 2.13 17.27 -1.26
CA GLY A 57 3.40 17.41 -1.99
C GLY A 57 3.34 16.93 -3.44
N ILE A 58 4.38 17.25 -4.20
CA ILE A 58 4.61 16.78 -5.56
C ILE A 58 6.02 16.20 -5.66
N ASN A 59 6.19 15.04 -6.29
CA ASN A 59 7.49 14.48 -6.66
C ASN A 59 7.96 15.02 -8.03
N ILE A 60 9.27 14.98 -8.26
CA ILE A 60 9.90 15.33 -9.56
C ILE A 60 9.60 16.79 -9.96
N LEU A 61 9.86 17.71 -9.03
CA LEU A 61 9.92 19.15 -9.33
C LEU A 61 11.35 19.54 -9.74
N ASP A 62 11.83 19.00 -10.85
CA ASP A 62 13.23 19.10 -11.31
C ASP A 62 13.42 19.88 -12.63
N GLY A 63 12.32 20.20 -13.32
CA GLY A 63 12.32 20.89 -14.62
C GLY A 63 12.54 19.98 -15.83
N GLY A 64 12.60 18.65 -15.67
CA GLY A 64 12.56 17.66 -16.76
C GLY A 64 13.85 17.39 -17.52
N ASN A 65 14.96 18.04 -17.18
CA ASN A 65 16.19 17.97 -17.98
C ASN A 65 17.02 16.67 -17.78
N GLY A 66 16.55 15.69 -16.99
CA GLY A 66 17.33 14.51 -16.61
C GLY A 66 17.42 13.40 -17.66
N GLU A 67 16.42 13.28 -18.55
CA GLU A 67 16.34 12.19 -19.53
C GLU A 67 16.63 12.70 -20.95
N HIS A 68 17.89 12.94 -21.30
CA HIS A 68 18.20 13.33 -22.68
C HIS A 68 17.88 12.20 -23.67
N GLY A 69 17.17 12.55 -24.75
CA GLY A 69 16.82 11.63 -25.83
C GLY A 69 18.04 10.96 -26.47
N LYS A 70 17.83 9.84 -27.16
CA LYS A 70 18.87 9.14 -27.93
C LYS A 70 19.59 10.13 -28.87
N LEU A 71 20.91 10.01 -28.98
CA LEU A 71 21.73 10.86 -29.85
C LEU A 71 21.09 10.97 -31.25
N GLY A 72 20.70 12.19 -31.66
CA GLY A 72 20.10 12.47 -32.97
C GLY A 72 18.57 12.51 -33.03
N GLN A 73 17.85 12.33 -31.91
CA GLN A 73 16.39 12.54 -31.85
C GLN A 73 16.02 13.79 -31.06
N ALA A 74 14.93 14.46 -31.47
CA ALA A 74 14.37 15.58 -30.73
C ALA A 74 13.84 15.09 -29.37
N TYR A 75 14.18 15.78 -28.28
CA TYR A 75 13.69 15.44 -26.95
C TYR A 75 12.19 15.70 -26.83
N THR A 76 11.42 14.65 -26.55
CA THR A 76 9.95 14.65 -26.48
C THR A 76 9.39 14.81 -25.07
N GLY A 77 10.26 15.00 -24.07
CA GLY A 77 9.85 15.22 -22.69
C GLY A 77 9.72 16.70 -22.31
N TYR A 78 9.31 16.89 -21.06
CA TYR A 78 9.19 18.18 -20.42
C TYR A 78 10.55 18.85 -20.28
N ASP A 79 10.66 20.13 -20.64
CA ASP A 79 11.91 20.88 -20.51
C ASP A 79 11.62 22.32 -20.13
N TRP A 80 11.96 22.70 -18.90
CA TRP A 80 11.73 24.04 -18.37
C TRP A 80 12.27 25.16 -19.26
N ARG A 81 13.35 24.91 -20.02
CA ARG A 81 14.01 25.92 -20.90
C ARG A 81 13.09 26.41 -22.02
N LYS A 82 12.04 25.65 -22.35
CA LYS A 82 11.03 26.05 -23.33
C LYS A 82 10.08 27.13 -22.79
N PHE A 83 9.97 27.26 -21.46
CA PHE A 83 8.91 28.02 -20.80
C PHE A 83 9.44 29.11 -19.85
N ALA A 84 10.71 29.04 -19.45
CA ALA A 84 11.30 30.00 -18.52
C ALA A 84 12.76 30.38 -18.91
N PRO A 85 13.20 31.62 -18.63
CA PRO A 85 14.58 32.05 -18.89
C PRO A 85 15.61 31.34 -18.02
N THR A 86 15.26 31.03 -16.77
CA THR A 86 16.12 30.33 -15.81
C THR A 86 15.33 29.28 -15.04
N ILE A 87 16.03 28.30 -14.46
CA ILE A 87 15.40 27.30 -13.59
C ILE A 87 14.77 27.95 -12.35
N ALA A 88 15.32 29.06 -11.86
CA ALA A 88 14.76 29.82 -10.74
C ALA A 88 13.42 30.49 -11.13
N ASP A 89 13.32 31.04 -12.34
CA ASP A 89 12.08 31.60 -12.86
C ASP A 89 11.01 30.52 -13.04
N TRP A 90 11.41 29.35 -13.55
CA TRP A 90 10.55 28.17 -13.62
C TRP A 90 10.08 27.74 -12.23
N ALA A 91 11.00 27.54 -11.29
CA ALA A 91 10.69 27.11 -9.92
C ALA A 91 9.74 28.10 -9.23
N ALA A 92 9.94 29.41 -9.42
CA ALA A 92 9.05 30.44 -8.89
C ALA A 92 7.65 30.40 -9.53
N ALA A 93 7.55 30.18 -10.85
CA ALA A 93 6.28 30.04 -11.55
C ALA A 93 5.52 28.76 -11.17
N THR A 94 6.23 27.63 -11.13
CA THR A 94 5.71 26.34 -10.68
C THR A 94 5.23 26.42 -9.25
N ARG A 95 6.01 26.99 -8.32
CA ARG A 95 5.59 27.18 -6.92
C ARG A 95 4.31 28.00 -6.79
N ARG A 96 4.12 29.05 -7.61
CA ARG A 96 2.87 29.82 -7.63
C ARG A 96 1.69 28.94 -8.05
N ARG A 97 1.82 28.20 -9.16
CA ARG A 97 0.77 27.25 -9.61
C ARG A 97 0.43 26.22 -8.54
N LEU A 98 1.44 25.61 -7.94
CA LEU A 98 1.26 24.62 -6.88
C LEU A 98 0.50 25.21 -5.69
N SER A 99 0.86 26.43 -5.26
CA SER A 99 0.13 27.14 -4.21
C SER A 99 -1.32 27.42 -4.60
N ASP A 100 -1.59 27.83 -5.85
CA ASP A 100 -2.95 28.06 -6.35
C ASP A 100 -3.76 26.75 -6.39
N TRP A 101 -3.09 25.63 -6.65
CA TRP A 101 -3.67 24.28 -6.61
C TRP A 101 -3.67 23.64 -5.20
N GLY A 102 -3.31 24.40 -4.16
CA GLY A 102 -3.36 23.94 -2.76
C GLY A 102 -2.24 22.97 -2.35
N PHE A 103 -1.24 22.73 -3.19
CA PHE A 103 -0.03 22.00 -2.80
C PHE A 103 0.90 22.90 -1.98
N ASN A 104 1.59 22.32 -1.01
CA ASN A 104 2.35 23.07 0.00
C ASN A 104 3.73 22.49 0.30
N SER A 105 4.14 21.42 -0.39
CA SER A 105 5.41 20.74 -0.18
C SER A 105 5.95 20.06 -1.44
N ALA A 106 7.17 19.55 -1.37
CA ALA A 106 7.82 18.77 -2.42
C ALA A 106 8.31 17.42 -1.87
N GLY A 107 8.35 16.42 -2.75
CA GLY A 107 8.78 15.06 -2.45
C GLY A 107 10.09 14.67 -3.14
N GLY A 108 10.24 13.37 -3.38
CA GLY A 108 11.42 12.76 -3.97
C GLY A 108 11.80 13.37 -5.33
N TRP A 109 13.11 13.37 -5.59
CA TRP A 109 13.74 13.83 -6.84
C TRP A 109 13.34 15.25 -7.30
N SER A 110 12.96 16.10 -6.35
CA SER A 110 12.71 17.52 -6.59
C SER A 110 13.99 18.35 -6.48
N LEU A 111 14.01 19.56 -7.05
CA LEU A 111 15.09 20.53 -6.81
C LEU A 111 15.32 20.77 -5.30
N PRO A 112 16.52 21.21 -4.90
CA PRO A 112 16.82 21.53 -3.50
C PRO A 112 15.80 22.51 -2.88
N PRO A 113 15.45 22.35 -1.59
CA PRO A 113 14.50 23.22 -0.91
C PRO A 113 14.89 24.70 -0.93
N GLN A 114 16.19 25.01 -1.00
CA GLN A 114 16.70 26.38 -1.12
C GLN A 114 16.34 27.04 -2.46
N GLU A 115 16.23 26.24 -3.52
CA GLU A 115 15.86 26.71 -4.86
C GLU A 115 14.33 26.74 -5.03
N LEU A 116 13.64 25.67 -4.60
CA LEU A 116 12.17 25.59 -4.69
C LEU A 116 11.47 26.56 -3.76
N ARG A 117 12.04 26.81 -2.58
CA ARG A 117 11.42 27.58 -1.49
C ARG A 117 10.09 26.94 -1.07
N LEU A 118 10.10 25.61 -0.96
CA LEU A 118 9.00 24.75 -0.52
C LEU A 118 9.50 23.75 0.53
N PRO A 119 8.72 23.47 1.59
CA PRO A 119 8.99 22.36 2.51
C PRO A 119 9.16 21.05 1.73
N THR A 120 10.30 20.39 1.91
CA THR A 120 10.69 19.23 1.09
C THR A 120 11.11 18.05 1.95
N VAL A 121 10.69 16.83 1.56
CA VAL A 121 11.28 15.58 2.04
C VAL A 121 12.25 15.08 0.96
N ILE A 122 13.53 14.97 1.29
CA ILE A 122 14.60 14.70 0.31
C ILE A 122 14.87 13.20 0.22
N ASN A 123 14.94 12.66 -0.99
CA ASN A 123 15.42 11.28 -1.21
C ASN A 123 16.96 11.26 -1.27
N LEU A 124 17.58 10.50 -0.37
CA LEU A 124 19.03 10.39 -0.26
C LEU A 124 19.63 9.27 -1.14
N GLU A 125 18.85 8.26 -1.54
CA GLU A 125 19.37 7.06 -2.21
C GLU A 125 20.51 6.37 -1.43
N LEU A 126 20.48 6.50 -0.10
CA LEU A 126 21.56 6.16 0.84
C LEU A 126 21.97 4.68 0.74
N GLY A 127 21.02 3.76 0.84
CA GLY A 127 21.30 2.33 0.81
C GLY A 127 21.74 1.87 -0.57
N ARG A 128 21.12 2.40 -1.64
CA ARG A 128 21.54 2.13 -3.02
C ARG A 128 22.97 2.59 -3.27
N LEU A 129 23.29 3.85 -2.92
CA LEU A 129 24.64 4.42 -3.09
C LEU A 129 25.68 3.74 -2.19
N ALA A 130 25.29 3.31 -0.99
CA ALA A 130 26.17 2.58 -0.07
C ALA A 130 26.40 1.12 -0.48
N LYS A 131 25.74 0.64 -1.54
CA LYS A 131 25.72 -0.76 -1.96
C LYS A 131 25.30 -1.67 -0.81
N PHE A 132 24.15 -1.37 -0.21
CA PHE A 132 23.53 -2.21 0.82
C PHE A 132 22.61 -3.26 0.16
N HIS A 133 21.61 -2.78 -0.57
CA HIS A 133 20.56 -3.60 -1.18
C HIS A 133 21.15 -4.50 -2.26
N TRP A 134 20.95 -5.81 -2.15
CA TRP A 134 21.50 -6.79 -3.11
C TRP A 134 23.04 -6.78 -3.20
N PHE A 135 23.73 -6.57 -2.06
CA PHE A 135 25.18 -6.70 -1.92
C PHE A 135 25.56 -7.56 -0.69
N ASP A 136 26.49 -7.12 0.15
CA ASP A 136 26.88 -7.77 1.41
C ASP A 136 26.60 -6.84 2.60
N PRO A 137 25.34 -6.73 3.05
CA PRO A 137 24.93 -5.78 4.09
C PRO A 137 25.61 -6.01 5.46
N PHE A 138 26.11 -7.23 5.71
CA PHE A 138 26.84 -7.57 6.93
C PHE A 138 28.37 -7.50 6.78
N SER A 139 28.88 -7.06 5.62
CA SER A 139 30.30 -6.72 5.47
C SER A 139 30.72 -5.66 6.51
N PRO A 140 31.91 -5.78 7.14
CA PRO A 140 32.38 -4.84 8.16
C PRO A 140 32.41 -3.37 7.71
N ASP A 141 32.62 -3.13 6.42
CA ASP A 141 32.77 -1.79 5.87
C ASP A 141 31.43 -1.10 5.55
N THR A 142 30.32 -1.85 5.46
CA THR A 142 29.00 -1.33 5.06
C THR A 142 28.58 -0.16 5.93
N GLU A 143 28.81 -0.29 7.22
CA GLU A 143 28.47 0.70 8.21
C GLU A 143 29.25 2.01 8.02
N ALA A 144 30.57 1.94 7.87
CA ALA A 144 31.40 3.11 7.62
C ALA A 144 31.03 3.82 6.30
N ARG A 145 30.70 3.05 5.25
CA ARG A 145 30.22 3.58 3.97
C ARG A 145 28.92 4.38 4.14
N MET A 146 27.92 3.80 4.79
CA MET A 146 26.62 4.47 5.02
C MET A 146 26.80 5.74 5.86
N MET A 147 27.61 5.70 6.93
CA MET A 147 27.89 6.87 7.75
C MET A 147 28.57 7.99 6.94
N SER A 148 29.50 7.66 6.04
CA SER A 148 30.17 8.67 5.21
C SER A 148 29.22 9.29 4.20
N LEU A 149 28.49 8.44 3.45
CA LEU A 149 27.55 8.91 2.44
C LEU A 149 26.45 9.77 3.05
N ALA A 150 25.88 9.38 4.19
CA ALA A 150 24.85 10.16 4.86
C ALA A 150 25.33 11.58 5.19
N ARG A 151 26.56 11.75 5.70
CA ARG A 151 27.11 13.09 5.96
C ARG A 151 27.15 13.94 4.70
N ASP A 152 27.65 13.38 3.59
CA ASP A 152 27.83 14.11 2.34
C ASP A 152 26.49 14.46 1.69
N LEU A 153 25.55 13.52 1.66
CA LEU A 153 24.22 13.67 1.05
C LEU A 153 23.32 14.64 1.82
N VAL A 154 23.46 14.70 3.15
CA VAL A 154 22.65 15.55 4.03
C VAL A 154 23.20 16.98 4.16
N ALA A 155 24.52 17.16 3.98
CA ALA A 155 25.19 18.45 4.19
C ALA A 155 24.52 19.66 3.49
N PRO A 156 24.00 19.55 2.24
CA PRO A 156 23.34 20.68 1.57
C PRO A 156 22.01 21.12 2.22
N TYR A 157 21.37 20.27 3.00
CA TYR A 157 20.00 20.49 3.52
C TYR A 157 19.96 20.72 5.03
N ARG A 158 20.99 20.26 5.74
CA ARG A 158 21.10 20.36 7.19
C ARG A 158 20.93 21.80 7.66
N GLY A 159 20.05 21.99 8.63
CA GLY A 159 19.77 23.31 9.21
C GLY A 159 18.80 24.17 8.41
N SER A 160 18.33 23.70 7.25
CA SER A 160 17.28 24.39 6.50
C SER A 160 15.91 24.17 7.14
N PRO A 161 15.15 25.23 7.46
CA PRO A 161 13.77 25.10 7.94
C PRO A 161 12.80 24.58 6.86
N TYR A 162 13.17 24.66 5.58
CA TYR A 162 12.44 24.04 4.48
C TYR A 162 12.65 22.52 4.38
N ARG A 163 13.62 21.94 5.12
CA ARG A 163 13.84 20.49 5.12
C ARG A 163 12.94 19.83 6.16
N ILE A 164 11.90 19.13 5.70
CA ILE A 164 11.02 18.31 6.54
C ILE A 164 11.82 17.11 7.08
N GLY A 165 12.52 16.41 6.19
CA GLY A 165 13.25 15.20 6.54
C GLY A 165 13.80 14.47 5.32
N TYR A 166 14.10 13.20 5.52
CA TYR A 166 14.76 12.36 4.52
C TYR A 166 14.03 11.03 4.30
N PHE A 167 13.91 10.65 3.02
CA PHE A 167 13.80 9.26 2.62
C PHE A 167 15.21 8.68 2.49
N SER A 168 15.44 7.49 3.03
CA SER A 168 16.73 6.82 2.87
C SER A 168 16.91 6.24 1.47
N ASP A 169 15.86 5.69 0.87
CA ASP A 169 15.84 5.13 -0.48
C ASP A 169 14.39 5.19 -1.04
N ASN A 170 14.14 4.52 -2.18
CA ASN A 170 12.83 4.34 -2.77
C ASN A 170 12.58 2.87 -3.13
N GLU A 171 11.43 2.32 -2.72
CA GLU A 171 10.92 1.01 -3.13
C GLU A 171 11.96 -0.11 -3.13
N VAL A 172 12.72 -0.20 -2.03
CA VAL A 172 13.69 -1.30 -1.83
C VAL A 172 13.02 -2.66 -2.06
N GLY A 173 11.75 -2.74 -1.67
CA GLY A 173 10.87 -3.86 -1.91
C GLY A 173 11.43 -5.09 -1.23
N TRP A 174 11.20 -5.24 0.08
CA TRP A 174 11.69 -6.36 0.89
C TRP A 174 11.09 -7.71 0.45
N TRP A 175 11.46 -8.15 -0.77
CA TRP A 175 10.98 -9.33 -1.48
C TRP A 175 11.58 -10.57 -0.84
N ALA A 176 10.93 -11.06 0.23
CA ALA A 176 11.52 -12.06 1.11
C ALA A 176 12.06 -13.30 0.39
N GLY A 177 11.31 -13.82 -0.60
CA GLY A 177 11.73 -14.97 -1.39
C GLY A 177 12.99 -14.71 -2.23
N ALA A 178 12.98 -13.62 -3.02
CA ALA A 178 14.10 -13.21 -3.85
C ALA A 178 15.35 -12.90 -3.00
N LEU A 179 15.18 -12.24 -1.86
CA LEU A 179 16.27 -11.93 -0.93
C LEU A 179 16.87 -13.22 -0.32
N PHE A 180 16.02 -14.17 0.05
CA PHE A 180 16.46 -15.47 0.55
C PHE A 180 17.26 -16.24 -0.51
N GLY A 181 16.72 -16.35 -1.73
CA GLY A 181 17.40 -17.03 -2.84
C GLY A 181 18.70 -16.34 -3.24
N PHE A 182 18.71 -15.01 -3.26
CA PHE A 182 19.90 -14.21 -3.57
C PHE A 182 21.07 -14.55 -2.65
N PHE A 183 20.84 -14.65 -1.34
CA PHE A 183 21.89 -14.97 -0.37
C PHE A 183 22.24 -16.46 -0.31
N SER A 184 21.31 -17.36 -0.66
CA SER A 184 21.63 -18.80 -0.77
C SER A 184 22.67 -19.05 -1.88
N MET A 185 22.65 -18.25 -2.94
CA MET A 185 23.55 -18.38 -4.10
C MET A 185 24.89 -17.64 -3.96
N LYS A 186 25.08 -16.84 -2.90
CA LYS A 186 26.31 -16.06 -2.75
C LYS A 186 27.56 -16.90 -2.52
N PRO A 187 28.75 -16.32 -2.78
CA PRO A 187 29.99 -17.00 -2.49
C PRO A 187 30.27 -17.15 -0.99
N ALA A 188 31.17 -18.09 -0.64
CA ALA A 188 31.49 -18.42 0.75
C ALA A 188 32.25 -17.31 1.48
N ASP A 189 32.82 -16.34 0.78
CA ASP A 189 33.43 -15.13 1.34
C ASP A 189 32.41 -14.02 1.64
N ASN A 190 31.14 -14.17 1.21
CA ASN A 190 30.08 -13.24 1.53
C ASN A 190 29.65 -13.39 3.00
N VAL A 191 29.84 -12.34 3.80
CA VAL A 191 29.56 -12.37 5.25
C VAL A 191 28.08 -12.58 5.51
N THR A 192 27.23 -11.99 4.67
CA THR A 192 25.78 -12.14 4.77
C THR A 192 25.32 -13.59 4.55
N LYS A 193 25.99 -14.36 3.68
CA LYS A 193 25.69 -15.79 3.52
C LYS A 193 25.98 -16.61 4.78
N HIS A 194 27.07 -16.30 5.49
CA HIS A 194 27.35 -16.93 6.78
C HIS A 194 26.24 -16.65 7.80
N ARG A 195 25.73 -15.41 7.81
CA ARG A 195 24.57 -15.03 8.65
C ARG A 195 23.31 -15.78 8.25
N TRP A 196 23.07 -15.97 6.95
CA TRP A 196 21.94 -16.75 6.43
C TRP A 196 22.00 -18.21 6.88
N VAL A 197 23.15 -18.89 6.72
CA VAL A 197 23.33 -20.27 7.22
C VAL A 197 23.19 -20.32 8.75
N ALA A 198 23.77 -19.37 9.48
CA ALA A 198 23.65 -19.32 10.94
C ALA A 198 22.20 -19.12 11.41
N MET A 199 21.40 -18.34 10.69
CA MET A 199 19.97 -18.20 10.95
C MET A 199 19.25 -19.52 10.75
N LEU A 200 19.49 -20.21 9.62
CA LEU A 200 18.86 -21.52 9.36
C LEU A 200 19.24 -22.55 10.42
N ARG A 201 20.52 -22.64 10.79
CA ARG A 201 20.98 -23.51 11.89
C ARG A 201 20.20 -23.24 13.18
N ARG A 202 20.05 -21.97 13.57
CA ARG A 202 19.26 -21.61 14.75
C ARG A 202 17.79 -22.01 14.59
N HIS A 203 17.16 -21.64 13.47
CA HIS A 203 15.74 -21.87 13.20
C HIS A 203 15.37 -23.37 13.30
N TYR A 204 16.23 -24.24 12.77
CA TYR A 204 16.01 -25.69 12.77
C TYR A 204 16.61 -26.42 13.98
N GLY A 205 17.21 -25.71 14.94
CA GLY A 205 17.83 -26.32 16.13
C GLY A 205 19.09 -27.13 15.80
N ASP A 206 19.85 -26.67 14.82
CA ASP A 206 21.03 -27.29 14.20
C ASP A 206 20.77 -28.66 13.52
N ASP A 207 19.49 -29.02 13.35
CA ASP A 207 19.07 -30.28 12.76
C ASP A 207 18.88 -30.15 11.24
N TRP A 208 19.82 -30.72 10.49
CA TRP A 208 19.77 -30.76 9.03
C TRP A 208 18.53 -31.49 8.49
N ALA A 209 18.07 -32.55 9.15
CA ALA A 209 16.93 -33.33 8.69
C ALA A 209 15.65 -32.49 8.71
N ARG A 210 15.44 -31.70 9.78
CA ARG A 210 14.32 -30.76 9.87
C ARG A 210 14.36 -29.71 8.78
N PHE A 211 15.52 -29.12 8.50
CA PHE A 211 15.69 -28.17 7.39
C PHE A 211 15.30 -28.79 6.05
N THR A 212 15.71 -30.04 5.80
CA THR A 212 15.39 -30.70 4.53
C THR A 212 13.91 -31.09 4.38
N VAL A 213 13.09 -31.04 5.44
CA VAL A 213 11.63 -31.16 5.30
C VAL A 213 11.09 -29.96 4.51
N ASP A 214 11.58 -28.77 4.83
CA ASP A 214 11.08 -27.51 4.29
C ASP A 214 11.81 -27.05 3.03
N PHE A 215 13.08 -27.39 2.89
CA PHE A 215 13.92 -26.92 1.80
C PHE A 215 14.57 -28.06 1.02
N ARG A 216 14.75 -27.82 -0.28
CA ARG A 216 15.58 -28.64 -1.16
C ARG A 216 16.93 -27.93 -1.32
N PRO A 217 17.99 -28.39 -0.63
CA PRO A 217 19.33 -27.88 -0.90
C PRO A 217 19.79 -28.28 -2.31
N PRO A 218 20.81 -27.62 -2.86
CA PRO A 218 21.42 -28.01 -4.13
C PRO A 218 21.90 -29.47 -4.14
N GLU A 219 21.97 -30.06 -5.33
CA GLU A 219 22.43 -31.45 -5.50
C GLU A 219 23.83 -31.65 -4.90
N GLY A 220 24.02 -32.75 -4.16
CA GLY A 220 25.28 -33.07 -3.48
C GLY A 220 25.52 -32.30 -2.16
N VAL A 221 24.66 -31.36 -1.78
CA VAL A 221 24.78 -30.64 -0.51
C VAL A 221 24.00 -31.35 0.60
N GLY A 222 24.73 -31.85 1.60
CA GLY A 222 24.18 -32.64 2.72
C GLY A 222 24.52 -32.12 4.11
N SER A 223 24.99 -30.87 4.23
CA SER A 223 25.39 -30.27 5.50
C SER A 223 25.29 -28.74 5.47
N TRP A 224 25.31 -28.13 6.66
CA TRP A 224 25.36 -26.68 6.82
C TRP A 224 26.59 -26.05 6.18
N ASP A 225 27.76 -26.67 6.32
CA ASP A 225 28.99 -26.20 5.70
C ASP A 225 28.91 -26.30 4.17
N GLY A 226 28.27 -27.37 3.65
CA GLY A 226 28.01 -27.51 2.22
C GLY A 226 27.13 -26.39 1.65
N LEU A 227 26.20 -25.82 2.44
CA LEU A 227 25.43 -24.65 2.00
C LEU A 227 26.29 -23.39 1.84
N LEU A 228 27.34 -23.21 2.63
CA LEU A 228 28.27 -22.08 2.49
C LEU A 228 29.00 -22.15 1.13
N ASP A 229 29.38 -23.36 0.71
CA ASP A 229 30.09 -23.59 -0.54
C ASP A 229 29.18 -23.65 -1.78
N ALA A 230 27.90 -23.93 -1.59
CA ALA A 230 26.92 -23.98 -2.68
C ALA A 230 26.82 -22.64 -3.43
N ARG A 231 26.46 -22.67 -4.72
CA ARG A 231 26.21 -21.46 -5.55
C ARG A 231 24.87 -21.52 -6.29
N GLN A 232 24.09 -22.57 -6.03
CA GLN A 232 22.77 -22.76 -6.61
C GLN A 232 21.70 -22.46 -5.56
N LEU A 233 20.49 -22.20 -6.03
CA LEU A 233 19.35 -21.86 -5.20
C LEU A 233 19.03 -22.98 -4.19
N THR A 234 18.83 -22.60 -2.93
CA THR A 234 18.14 -23.43 -1.94
C THR A 234 16.66 -23.18 -2.07
N ALA A 235 15.93 -24.17 -2.57
CA ALA A 235 14.54 -23.99 -2.98
C ALA A 235 13.57 -24.38 -1.87
N LEU A 236 12.45 -23.66 -1.76
CA LEU A 236 11.36 -23.99 -0.86
C LEU A 236 10.58 -25.21 -1.40
N ARG A 237 10.25 -26.16 -0.54
CA ARG A 237 9.43 -27.32 -0.92
C ARG A 237 7.94 -26.97 -0.87
N PRO A 238 7.13 -27.51 -1.81
CA PRO A 238 5.68 -27.53 -1.67
C PRO A 238 5.22 -28.17 -0.37
N ASP A 239 4.05 -27.73 0.09
CA ASP A 239 3.39 -28.24 1.29
C ASP A 239 4.28 -28.23 2.55
N SER A 240 5.11 -27.19 2.69
CA SER A 240 6.08 -27.07 3.78
C SER A 240 5.84 -25.84 4.67
N HIS A 241 6.62 -25.70 5.73
CA HIS A 241 6.57 -24.56 6.66
C HIS A 241 7.77 -23.61 6.52
N GLY A 242 8.62 -23.82 5.51
CA GLY A 242 9.87 -23.08 5.32
C GLY A 242 9.71 -21.58 5.09
N ILE A 243 8.51 -21.12 4.69
CA ILE A 243 8.22 -19.69 4.49
C ILE A 243 8.50 -18.85 5.76
N ALA A 244 8.36 -19.44 6.95
CA ALA A 244 8.69 -18.78 8.21
C ALA A 244 10.18 -18.39 8.29
N ALA A 245 11.09 -19.28 7.85
CA ALA A 245 12.52 -19.01 7.80
C ALA A 245 12.87 -17.96 6.73
N VAL A 246 12.12 -17.94 5.62
CA VAL A 246 12.26 -16.92 4.56
C VAL A 246 11.90 -15.52 5.10
N ARG A 247 10.79 -15.40 5.84
CA ARG A 247 10.38 -14.14 6.47
C ARG A 247 11.31 -13.70 7.60
N GLU A 248 11.78 -14.64 8.42
CA GLU A 248 12.78 -14.35 9.45
C GLU A 248 14.05 -13.76 8.83
N TRP A 249 14.49 -14.32 7.69
CA TRP A 249 15.64 -13.80 6.98
C TRP A 249 15.43 -12.36 6.47
N ALA A 250 14.27 -12.10 5.85
CA ALA A 250 13.94 -10.75 5.39
C ALA A 250 13.95 -9.74 6.54
N GLY A 251 13.36 -10.10 7.69
CA GLY A 251 13.39 -9.27 8.89
C GLY A 251 14.80 -8.97 9.40
N ILE A 252 15.71 -9.95 9.38
CA ILE A 252 17.12 -9.75 9.81
C ILE A 252 17.86 -8.75 8.92
N VAL A 253 17.67 -8.83 7.60
CA VAL A 253 18.34 -7.92 6.66
C VAL A 253 17.72 -6.52 6.75
N ALA A 254 16.39 -6.43 6.84
CA ALA A 254 15.67 -5.16 7.02
C ALA A 254 16.08 -4.45 8.32
N GLU A 255 16.12 -5.15 9.45
CA GLU A 255 16.57 -4.61 10.74
C GLU A 255 17.98 -4.02 10.64
N ARG A 256 18.91 -4.76 10.00
CA ARG A 256 20.28 -4.27 9.78
C ARG A 256 20.29 -2.98 8.96
N TYR A 257 19.45 -2.89 7.94
CA TYR A 257 19.36 -1.69 7.11
C TYR A 257 18.85 -0.49 7.92
N TYR A 258 17.69 -0.61 8.56
CA TYR A 258 17.06 0.50 9.24
C TYR A 258 17.87 0.97 10.45
N THR A 259 18.53 0.05 11.18
CA THR A 259 19.50 0.40 12.23
C THR A 259 20.65 1.25 11.68
N LEU A 260 21.24 0.86 10.55
CA LEU A 260 22.36 1.61 9.97
C LEU A 260 21.92 2.96 9.38
N ALA A 261 20.79 2.98 8.68
CA ALA A 261 20.24 4.17 8.05
C ALA A 261 19.85 5.22 9.10
N GLU A 262 19.12 4.84 10.16
CA GLU A 262 18.79 5.74 11.27
C GLU A 262 20.07 6.34 11.86
N ARG A 263 21.03 5.48 12.24
CA ARG A 263 22.24 5.96 12.90
C ARG A 263 23.04 6.91 12.01
N ALA A 264 23.13 6.63 10.72
CA ALA A 264 23.82 7.47 9.75
C ALA A 264 23.11 8.83 9.56
N ILE A 265 21.79 8.81 9.38
CA ILE A 265 20.98 10.02 9.17
C ILE A 265 20.98 10.89 10.43
N ARG A 266 20.74 10.32 11.62
CA ARG A 266 20.72 11.06 12.89
C ARG A 266 22.07 11.64 13.26
N ALA A 267 23.17 10.94 12.93
CA ALA A 267 24.51 11.48 13.14
C ALA A 267 24.82 12.66 12.21
N ALA A 268 24.29 12.64 10.98
CA ALA A 268 24.45 13.74 10.03
C ALA A 268 23.52 14.93 10.35
N ASP A 269 22.28 14.68 10.75
CA ASP A 269 21.25 15.70 10.98
C ASP A 269 20.22 15.25 12.04
N PRO A 270 20.43 15.60 13.32
CA PRO A 270 19.57 15.18 14.43
C PRO A 270 18.23 15.93 14.51
N ASP A 271 18.01 16.96 13.68
CA ASP A 271 16.80 17.78 13.66
C ASP A 271 15.82 17.40 12.54
N ALA A 272 16.24 16.53 11.61
CA ALA A 272 15.43 16.06 10.50
C ALA A 272 14.58 14.84 10.87
N LEU A 273 13.39 14.75 10.28
CA LEU A 273 12.59 13.53 10.32
C LEU A 273 13.19 12.44 9.42
N TYR A 274 13.16 11.19 9.86
CA TYR A 274 13.51 10.03 9.06
C TYR A 274 12.26 9.23 8.69
N PHE A 275 12.00 9.07 7.39
CA PHE A 275 10.77 8.46 6.86
C PHE A 275 10.93 7.00 6.37
N GLY A 276 12.15 6.45 6.40
CA GLY A 276 12.44 5.15 5.80
C GLY A 276 12.62 5.22 4.29
N ASP A 277 12.36 4.09 3.63
CA ASP A 277 12.78 3.75 2.26
C ASP A 277 11.66 3.80 1.22
N ARG A 278 10.54 4.47 1.54
CA ARG A 278 9.33 4.56 0.70
C ARG A 278 8.89 3.16 0.29
N LEU A 279 8.26 2.44 1.22
CA LEU A 279 7.73 1.10 0.95
C LEU A 279 6.93 1.13 -0.37
N PRO A 280 7.04 0.11 -1.24
CA PRO A 280 6.30 0.11 -2.50
C PRO A 280 4.79 0.01 -2.25
N ILE A 281 4.00 -0.17 -3.31
CA ILE A 281 2.54 -0.39 -3.28
C ILE A 281 2.08 -1.67 -2.53
N TYR A 282 2.97 -2.22 -1.71
CA TYR A 282 2.88 -3.34 -0.77
C TYR A 282 3.93 -3.18 0.33
N TYR A 283 3.71 -3.87 1.44
CA TYR A 283 4.71 -4.02 2.48
C TYR A 283 4.88 -5.47 2.95
N ASP A 284 6.13 -5.84 3.21
CA ASP A 284 6.45 -7.08 3.93
C ASP A 284 6.26 -6.85 5.45
N PRO A 285 5.45 -7.66 6.15
CA PRO A 285 5.22 -7.47 7.58
C PRO A 285 6.48 -7.52 8.45
N ALA A 286 7.48 -8.33 8.07
CA ALA A 286 8.75 -8.39 8.79
C ALA A 286 9.57 -7.11 8.59
N ALA A 287 9.54 -6.54 7.39
CA ALA A 287 10.21 -5.27 7.12
C ALA A 287 9.55 -4.09 7.83
N VAL A 288 8.21 -4.02 7.89
CA VAL A 288 7.53 -2.96 8.66
C VAL A 288 7.87 -3.04 10.14
N LYS A 289 7.85 -4.24 10.73
CA LYS A 289 8.22 -4.47 12.13
C LYS A 289 9.67 -4.04 12.40
N ALA A 290 10.59 -4.32 11.47
CA ALA A 290 11.99 -3.91 11.56
C ALA A 290 12.15 -2.39 11.39
N MET A 291 11.39 -1.75 10.51
CA MET A 291 11.46 -0.31 10.23
C MET A 291 10.95 0.55 11.39
N ALA A 292 9.82 0.15 11.98
CA ALA A 292 9.04 1.01 12.87
C ALA A 292 9.81 1.59 14.08
N PRO A 293 10.75 0.86 14.74
CA PRO A 293 11.56 1.41 15.82
C PRO A 293 12.48 2.56 15.40
N HIS A 294 12.88 2.61 14.13
CA HIS A 294 13.94 3.48 13.63
C HIS A 294 13.45 4.78 12.97
N VAL A 295 12.25 4.76 12.39
CA VAL A 295 11.68 5.89 11.64
C VAL A 295 10.79 6.78 12.52
N ASP A 296 10.67 8.07 12.19
CA ASP A 296 9.72 8.97 12.84
C ASP A 296 8.30 8.79 12.30
N ALA A 297 8.20 8.55 10.99
CA ALA A 297 6.98 8.27 10.24
C ALA A 297 7.32 7.29 9.12
N ILE A 298 6.33 6.55 8.62
CA ILE A 298 6.51 5.59 7.53
C ILE A 298 6.19 6.26 6.20
N ALA A 299 7.14 6.26 5.27
CA ALA A 299 6.89 6.56 3.87
C ALA A 299 6.39 5.32 3.12
N ILE A 300 5.33 5.48 2.32
CA ILE A 300 4.79 4.41 1.48
C ILE A 300 4.21 4.96 0.18
N ASN A 301 4.52 4.29 -0.93
CA ASN A 301 3.90 4.52 -2.22
C ASN A 301 2.58 3.72 -2.27
N TYR A 302 1.54 4.31 -2.85
CA TYR A 302 0.20 3.71 -2.86
C TYR A 302 -0.50 3.90 -4.20
N ASN A 303 -0.84 2.79 -4.85
CA ASN A 303 -1.73 2.79 -6.01
C ASN A 303 -3.18 2.80 -5.52
N VAL A 304 -4.00 3.75 -5.99
CA VAL A 304 -5.42 3.83 -5.60
C VAL A 304 -6.17 2.61 -6.15
N ASP A 305 -7.15 2.09 -5.42
CA ASP A 305 -7.68 0.74 -5.68
C ASP A 305 -8.83 0.69 -6.69
N ALA A 306 -9.49 1.83 -6.92
CA ALA A 306 -10.55 1.96 -7.92
C ALA A 306 -10.63 3.39 -8.47
N GLY A 307 -11.21 3.54 -9.67
CA GLY A 307 -11.33 4.83 -10.37
C GLY A 307 -12.18 5.88 -9.63
N ASP A 308 -12.98 5.47 -8.65
CA ASP A 308 -13.76 6.37 -7.78
C ASP A 308 -12.96 6.95 -6.59
N GLY A 309 -11.66 6.66 -6.52
CA GLY A 309 -10.77 7.16 -5.48
C GLY A 309 -10.75 6.30 -4.20
N TRP A 310 -11.29 5.09 -4.24
CA TRP A 310 -11.37 4.21 -3.08
C TRP A 310 -9.99 3.75 -2.58
N LEU A 311 -9.87 3.62 -1.26
CA LEU A 311 -8.69 3.14 -0.55
C LEU A 311 -9.04 1.88 0.25
N ALA A 312 -8.30 0.81 0.01
CA ALA A 312 -8.47 -0.46 0.70
C ALA A 312 -8.10 -0.34 2.18
N ARG A 313 -9.05 -0.64 3.07
CA ARG A 313 -8.93 -0.35 4.50
C ARG A 313 -7.97 -1.31 5.19
N TYR A 314 -7.90 -2.56 4.73
CA TYR A 314 -7.00 -3.57 5.29
C TYR A 314 -5.54 -3.08 5.29
N PHE A 315 -5.13 -2.33 4.26
CA PHE A 315 -3.75 -1.93 4.04
C PHE A 315 -3.27 -1.02 5.16
N PHE A 316 -4.01 0.05 5.42
CA PHE A 316 -3.66 1.02 6.46
C PHE A 316 -3.89 0.46 7.87
N GLY A 317 -4.96 -0.32 8.08
CA GLY A 317 -5.19 -1.00 9.36
C GLY A 317 -4.10 -2.03 9.70
N GLY A 318 -3.60 -2.77 8.71
CA GLY A 318 -2.47 -3.68 8.88
C GLY A 318 -1.16 -2.94 9.17
N LEU A 319 -0.90 -1.85 8.44
CA LEU A 319 0.26 -0.98 8.64
C LEU A 319 0.28 -0.33 10.04
N GLU A 320 -0.86 0.17 10.51
CA GLU A 320 -1.01 0.74 11.86
C GLU A 320 -0.65 -0.30 12.93
N LYS A 321 -1.21 -1.50 12.84
CA LYS A 321 -0.96 -2.61 13.78
C LYS A 321 0.51 -3.03 13.79
N LEU A 322 1.14 -3.16 12.62
CA LEU A 322 2.54 -3.58 12.50
C LEU A 322 3.52 -2.52 13.00
N SER A 323 3.20 -1.25 12.79
CA SER A 323 4.08 -0.12 13.13
C SER A 323 3.90 0.40 14.55
N GLY A 324 2.85 -0.05 15.26
CA GLY A 324 2.49 0.49 16.57
C GLY A 324 1.89 1.90 16.49
N GLY A 325 1.18 2.21 15.40
CA GLY A 325 0.52 3.50 15.19
C GLY A 325 1.46 4.63 14.76
N LYS A 326 2.54 4.31 14.05
CA LYS A 326 3.43 5.34 13.47
C LYS A 326 2.64 6.20 12.46
N PRO A 327 2.89 7.51 12.40
CA PRO A 327 2.37 8.35 11.33
C PRO A 327 2.82 7.84 9.95
N VAL A 328 2.00 8.03 8.93
CA VAL A 328 2.25 7.57 7.56
C VAL A 328 2.25 8.76 6.60
N LEU A 329 3.23 8.83 5.71
CA LEU A 329 3.24 9.76 4.57
C LEU A 329 3.04 8.94 3.30
N ILE A 330 1.98 9.21 2.53
CA ILE A 330 1.84 8.63 1.19
C ILE A 330 2.80 9.37 0.28
N THR A 331 3.85 8.71 -0.20
CA THR A 331 4.97 9.35 -0.88
C THR A 331 4.87 9.34 -2.39
N GLU A 332 4.06 8.45 -2.94
CA GLU A 332 3.63 8.45 -4.34
C GLU A 332 2.21 7.93 -4.41
N TRP A 333 1.38 8.64 -5.16
CA TRP A 333 0.11 8.16 -5.69
C TRP A 333 -0.19 8.94 -6.96
N PHE A 334 -1.02 8.37 -7.83
CA PHE A 334 -1.26 8.90 -9.16
C PHE A 334 -2.62 8.48 -9.69
N PHE A 335 -3.04 9.19 -10.73
CA PHE A 335 -4.09 8.79 -11.65
C PHE A 335 -3.61 9.12 -13.06
N ALA A 336 -3.78 8.18 -13.99
CA ALA A 336 -3.60 8.36 -15.42
C ALA A 336 -4.96 8.30 -16.13
N ALA A 337 -5.02 8.81 -17.36
CA ALA A 337 -6.19 8.70 -18.24
C ALA A 337 -5.78 8.31 -19.66
N ARG A 338 -6.53 7.41 -20.29
CA ARG A 338 -6.34 7.07 -21.72
C ARG A 338 -6.56 8.28 -22.62
N GLU A 339 -7.49 9.16 -22.25
CA GLU A 339 -7.61 10.51 -22.80
C GLU A 339 -6.44 11.37 -22.32
N ASN A 340 -5.36 11.49 -23.10
CA ASN A 340 -4.23 12.35 -22.77
C ASN A 340 -3.64 13.08 -23.99
N ARG A 341 -3.06 14.27 -23.75
CA ARG A 341 -2.56 15.17 -24.81
C ARG A 341 -1.15 14.81 -25.27
N THR A 342 -0.35 14.20 -24.40
CA THR A 342 1.04 13.80 -24.67
C THR A 342 1.12 12.58 -25.61
N GLY A 343 0.07 11.75 -25.63
CA GLY A 343 0.01 10.51 -26.39
C GLY A 343 0.68 9.33 -25.69
N ASN A 344 0.76 9.36 -24.36
CA ASN A 344 1.24 8.25 -23.56
C ASN A 344 0.26 7.08 -23.65
N THR A 345 0.80 5.86 -23.68
CA THR A 345 0.02 4.62 -23.79
C THR A 345 -0.53 4.11 -22.46
N ASN A 346 -0.01 4.62 -21.34
CA ASN A 346 -0.30 4.15 -19.97
C ASN A 346 -0.10 2.63 -19.85
N ASN A 347 1.13 2.19 -20.15
CA ASN A 347 1.47 0.82 -20.55
C ASN A 347 1.60 -0.22 -19.43
N GLY A 348 1.08 0.04 -18.23
CA GLY A 348 1.18 -0.90 -17.10
C GLY A 348 -0.11 -1.05 -16.29
N HIS A 349 0.06 -1.34 -15.01
CA HIS A 349 -1.00 -1.74 -14.08
C HIS A 349 -1.45 -0.63 -13.12
N LEU A 350 -0.85 0.55 -13.25
CA LEU A 350 -1.07 1.68 -12.35
C LEU A 350 -2.43 2.33 -12.64
N MET A 351 -3.03 2.95 -11.63
CA MET A 351 -4.38 3.55 -11.71
C MET A 351 -4.57 4.37 -12.98
N THR A 352 -5.36 3.83 -13.91
CA THR A 352 -5.64 4.41 -15.22
C THR A 352 -7.12 4.32 -15.51
N VAL A 353 -7.76 5.47 -15.71
CA VAL A 353 -9.16 5.58 -16.12
C VAL A 353 -9.26 5.96 -17.61
N ASP A 354 -10.46 6.04 -18.16
CA ASP A 354 -10.62 6.31 -19.59
C ASP A 354 -10.51 7.81 -19.90
N THR A 355 -11.13 8.66 -19.08
CA THR A 355 -11.29 10.10 -19.38
C THR A 355 -10.57 11.00 -18.38
N GLN A 356 -10.28 12.24 -18.80
CA GLN A 356 -9.74 13.26 -17.90
C GLN A 356 -10.74 13.67 -16.80
N ALA A 357 -12.04 13.54 -17.06
CA ALA A 357 -13.09 13.83 -16.08
C ALA A 357 -13.10 12.80 -14.95
N GLU A 358 -13.02 11.50 -15.28
CA GLU A 358 -12.87 10.43 -14.30
C GLU A 358 -11.56 10.60 -13.51
N ARG A 359 -10.47 10.98 -14.19
CA ARG A 359 -9.16 11.21 -13.57
C ARG A 359 -9.25 12.31 -12.50
N ALA A 360 -9.91 13.41 -12.84
CA ALA A 360 -10.12 14.54 -11.94
C ALA A 360 -11.01 14.17 -10.74
N GLN A 361 -12.12 13.47 -11.00
CA GLN A 361 -13.05 13.04 -9.96
C GLN A 361 -12.40 12.04 -8.99
N GLY A 362 -11.78 10.99 -9.52
CA GLY A 362 -11.11 9.95 -8.74
C GLY A 362 -9.95 10.49 -7.91
N ALA A 363 -9.12 11.35 -8.50
CA ALA A 363 -8.00 11.98 -7.79
C ALA A 363 -8.49 12.87 -6.63
N ALA A 364 -9.51 13.70 -6.86
CA ALA A 364 -10.07 14.56 -5.82
C ALA A 364 -10.75 13.76 -4.70
N ALA A 365 -11.43 12.64 -5.04
CA ALA A 365 -12.00 11.74 -4.05
C ALA A 365 -10.90 11.04 -3.22
N ALA A 366 -9.85 10.54 -3.88
CA ALA A 366 -8.71 9.90 -3.21
C ALA A 366 -8.02 10.86 -2.23
N THR A 367 -7.78 12.13 -2.61
CA THR A 367 -7.23 13.15 -1.69
C THR A 367 -8.05 13.29 -0.40
N ARG A 368 -9.39 13.32 -0.52
CA ARG A 368 -10.28 13.41 0.66
C ARG A 368 -10.29 12.12 1.47
N ASN A 369 -10.27 10.96 0.80
CA ASN A 369 -10.20 9.66 1.46
C ASN A 369 -8.90 9.48 2.24
N PHE A 370 -7.75 9.92 1.70
CA PHE A 370 -6.49 9.93 2.44
C PHE A 370 -6.53 10.88 3.63
N ALA A 371 -7.09 12.09 3.45
CA ALA A 371 -7.24 13.04 4.55
C ALA A 371 -8.11 12.52 5.69
N ALA A 372 -9.10 11.66 5.39
CA ALA A 372 -9.97 11.05 6.38
C ALA A 372 -9.32 9.95 7.23
N LEU A 373 -8.10 9.50 6.88
CA LEU A 373 -7.34 8.53 7.68
C LEU A 373 -6.45 9.27 8.70
N PRO A 374 -6.66 9.07 10.02
CA PRO A 374 -5.99 9.85 11.07
C PRO A 374 -4.47 9.63 11.15
N GLU A 375 -3.97 8.50 10.66
CA GLU A 375 -2.56 8.16 10.66
C GLU A 375 -1.78 8.81 9.52
N ILE A 376 -2.47 9.23 8.45
CA ILE A 376 -1.84 9.80 7.25
C ILE A 376 -1.54 11.29 7.49
N VAL A 377 -0.27 11.68 7.51
CA VAL A 377 0.16 13.07 7.75
C VAL A 377 0.31 13.89 6.46
N GLY A 378 0.05 13.27 5.32
CA GLY A 378 0.17 13.90 4.00
C GLY A 378 0.19 12.90 2.86
N THR A 379 0.12 13.44 1.64
CA THR A 379 0.18 12.70 0.39
C THR A 379 0.98 13.46 -0.66
N HIS A 380 1.86 12.77 -1.38
CA HIS A 380 2.67 13.33 -2.46
C HIS A 380 2.25 12.74 -3.80
N TRP A 381 1.79 13.60 -4.72
CA TRP A 381 1.44 13.21 -6.08
C TRP A 381 2.70 12.87 -6.88
N PHE A 382 2.64 11.79 -7.64
CA PHE A 382 3.65 11.45 -8.63
C PHE A 382 3.02 11.62 -10.02
N GLN A 383 3.39 12.61 -10.82
CA GLN A 383 4.47 13.61 -10.67
C GLN A 383 4.07 14.93 -11.36
N TYR A 384 4.97 15.92 -11.40
CA TYR A 384 4.62 17.26 -11.92
C TYR A 384 4.20 17.26 -13.40
N TYR A 385 4.94 16.57 -14.27
CA TYR A 385 4.72 16.53 -15.72
C TYR A 385 4.56 15.10 -16.25
N ASP A 386 3.92 14.95 -17.41
CA ASP A 386 3.78 13.66 -18.10
C ASP A 386 5.12 13.04 -18.50
N HIS A 387 5.17 11.71 -18.60
CA HIS A 387 6.34 11.05 -19.19
C HIS A 387 6.56 11.51 -20.64
N PRO A 388 7.80 11.44 -21.14
CA PRO A 388 8.08 11.75 -22.54
C PRO A 388 7.16 10.97 -23.48
N LYS A 389 6.79 11.57 -24.61
CA LYS A 389 6.01 10.85 -25.63
C LYS A 389 6.79 9.63 -26.11
N GLY A 390 6.20 8.44 -25.92
CA GLY A 390 6.82 7.15 -26.21
C GLY A 390 7.54 6.50 -25.02
N GLY A 391 7.42 7.07 -23.83
CA GLY A 391 7.93 6.54 -22.58
C GLY A 391 9.31 7.04 -22.16
N ARG A 392 9.62 6.82 -20.88
CA ARG A 392 10.93 7.01 -20.25
C ARG A 392 11.94 5.97 -20.73
N ALA A 393 13.20 6.13 -20.33
CA ALA A 393 14.28 5.22 -20.73
C ALA A 393 14.10 3.77 -20.26
N ASP A 394 13.41 3.55 -19.15
CA ASP A 394 13.06 2.22 -18.63
C ASP A 394 11.77 1.65 -19.26
N GLY A 395 11.14 2.40 -20.17
CA GLY A 395 9.96 1.99 -20.91
C GLY A 395 8.64 2.43 -20.29
N GLU A 396 8.64 3.05 -19.11
CA GLU A 396 7.39 3.49 -18.50
C GLU A 396 6.79 4.71 -19.24
N ASP A 397 5.51 4.64 -19.61
CA ASP A 397 4.87 5.61 -20.51
C ASP A 397 3.49 6.03 -19.99
N TYR A 398 3.44 6.96 -19.02
CA TYR A 398 2.19 7.43 -18.39
C TYR A 398 1.98 8.94 -18.47
N ASN A 399 0.70 9.34 -18.52
CA ASN A 399 0.27 10.72 -18.37
C ASN A 399 0.04 11.14 -16.90
N PHE A 400 1.00 10.87 -16.01
CA PHE A 400 0.85 11.21 -14.58
C PHE A 400 0.89 12.70 -14.26
N GLY A 401 1.28 13.55 -15.21
CA GLY A 401 1.52 14.97 -14.97
C GLY A 401 0.28 15.73 -14.51
N LEU A 402 0.51 16.75 -13.69
CA LEU A 402 -0.43 17.87 -13.54
C LEU A 402 -0.41 18.78 -14.76
N VAL A 403 0.72 18.79 -15.48
CA VAL A 403 0.92 19.41 -16.78
C VAL A 403 1.36 18.38 -17.82
N ASP A 404 1.07 18.63 -19.09
CA ASP A 404 1.66 17.86 -20.18
C ASP A 404 3.11 18.28 -20.48
N VAL A 405 3.75 17.64 -21.45
CA VAL A 405 5.14 17.94 -21.87
C VAL A 405 5.34 19.35 -22.46
N ASP A 406 4.25 20.05 -22.79
CA ASP A 406 4.22 21.44 -23.27
C ASP A 406 3.91 22.45 -22.13
N ASP A 407 3.99 22.03 -20.87
CA ASP A 407 3.68 22.83 -19.67
C ASP A 407 2.24 23.36 -19.61
N ARG A 408 1.30 22.71 -20.33
CA ARG A 408 -0.12 23.04 -20.24
C ARG A 408 -0.76 22.24 -19.10
N PRO A 409 -1.40 22.89 -18.11
CA PRO A 409 -2.13 22.19 -17.05
C PRO A 409 -3.23 21.28 -17.61
N TYR A 410 -3.50 20.18 -16.93
CA TYR A 410 -4.75 19.44 -17.10
C TYR A 410 -5.82 20.11 -16.22
N GLU A 411 -6.54 21.09 -16.78
CA GLU A 411 -7.35 22.05 -16.02
C GLU A 411 -8.39 21.38 -15.12
N GLN A 412 -9.11 20.38 -15.63
CA GLN A 412 -10.10 19.63 -14.84
C GLN A 412 -9.45 18.96 -13.61
N LEU A 413 -8.26 18.38 -13.79
CA LEU A 413 -7.53 17.70 -12.72
C LEU A 413 -7.03 18.71 -11.69
N THR A 414 -6.37 19.79 -12.13
CA THR A 414 -5.79 20.78 -11.22
C THR A 414 -6.85 21.57 -10.47
N GLU A 415 -8.00 21.88 -11.09
CA GLU A 415 -9.15 22.50 -10.40
C GLU A 415 -9.77 21.57 -9.35
N ALA A 416 -9.96 20.29 -9.69
CA ALA A 416 -10.53 19.30 -8.77
C ALA A 416 -9.61 19.03 -7.57
N LEU A 417 -8.30 18.89 -7.82
CA LEU A 417 -7.28 18.79 -6.77
C LEU A 417 -7.20 20.07 -5.94
N ALA A 418 -7.28 21.26 -6.54
CA ALA A 418 -7.28 22.51 -5.79
C ALA A 418 -8.44 22.61 -4.79
N ALA A 419 -9.62 22.12 -5.15
CA ALA A 419 -10.73 22.00 -4.21
C ALA A 419 -10.42 20.99 -3.10
N ALA A 420 -10.04 19.76 -3.46
CA ALA A 420 -9.78 18.70 -2.49
C ALA A 420 -8.61 19.03 -1.52
N ASN A 421 -7.53 19.61 -2.02
CA ASN A 421 -6.37 20.04 -1.25
C ASN A 421 -6.71 21.11 -0.22
N ARG A 422 -7.64 22.03 -0.53
CA ARG A 422 -8.13 23.03 0.44
C ARG A 422 -8.98 22.41 1.53
N ASP A 423 -9.74 21.37 1.21
CA ASP A 423 -10.59 20.64 2.16
C ASP A 423 -9.77 19.72 3.08
N ALA A 424 -8.69 19.13 2.55
CA ALA A 424 -7.94 18.04 3.18
C ALA A 424 -7.49 18.32 4.63
N PRO A 425 -6.87 19.47 4.98
CA PRO A 425 -6.49 19.73 6.37
C PRO A 425 -7.68 19.79 7.34
N ALA A 426 -8.84 20.27 6.89
CA ALA A 426 -10.04 20.32 7.71
C ALA A 426 -10.67 18.93 7.88
N ILE A 427 -10.73 18.14 6.79
CA ILE A 427 -11.14 16.73 6.84
C ILE A 427 -10.24 15.95 7.81
N HIS A 428 -8.93 16.13 7.72
CA HIS A 428 -7.97 15.46 8.58
C HIS A 428 -8.05 15.92 10.05
N ALA A 429 -8.28 17.20 10.31
CA ALA A 429 -8.55 17.68 11.68
C ALA A 429 -9.84 17.12 12.27
N ALA A 430 -10.83 16.82 11.41
CA ALA A 430 -12.06 16.15 11.80
C ALA A 430 -11.91 14.61 11.86
N ALA A 431 -10.82 14.05 11.34
CA ALA A 431 -10.44 12.65 11.48
C ALA A 431 -9.96 12.36 12.93
N ALA A 432 -10.79 12.66 13.92
CA ALA A 432 -10.53 12.48 15.34
C ALA A 432 -11.35 11.30 15.86
N LYS A 433 -10.70 10.14 16.05
CA LYS A 433 -11.19 8.94 16.77
C LYS A 433 -12.70 8.61 16.72
N ASN A 434 -13.36 8.83 15.59
CA ASN A 434 -14.26 7.82 15.05
C ASN A 434 -13.47 6.60 14.54
N ALA A 435 -12.13 6.60 14.58
CA ALA A 435 -11.27 5.47 14.25
C ALA A 435 -11.25 4.31 15.28
N ALA A 436 -11.93 4.44 16.43
CA ALA A 436 -12.37 3.25 17.20
C ALA A 436 -13.64 2.60 16.58
N ALA A 437 -14.26 3.30 15.63
CA ALA A 437 -15.23 2.83 14.68
C ALA A 437 -14.67 3.09 13.26
N GLY A 438 -13.46 2.57 12.98
CA GLY A 438 -13.31 1.98 11.65
C GLY A 438 -14.59 1.18 11.43
N GLY A 439 -15.28 1.38 10.30
CA GLY A 439 -16.65 0.88 10.12
C GLY A 439 -16.80 -0.65 10.20
N HIS A 440 -16.40 -1.32 11.28
CA HIS A 440 -17.36 -1.75 12.27
C HIS A 440 -18.51 -0.74 12.28
N VAL A 441 -19.45 -0.95 11.37
CA VAL A 441 -20.80 -1.04 11.89
C VAL A 441 -20.66 -1.98 13.08
N ASN A 442 -20.71 -1.42 14.30
CA ASN A 442 -21.07 -2.19 15.48
C ASN A 442 -22.46 -2.72 15.15
N ASN A 443 -22.47 -3.78 14.36
CA ASN A 443 -23.66 -4.45 13.93
C ASN A 443 -23.65 -5.73 14.74
N ASP A 444 -24.11 -5.61 15.97
CA ASP A 444 -24.88 -6.68 16.60
C ASP A 444 -26.12 -7.04 15.73
N GLY A 445 -26.39 -6.27 14.66
CA GLY A 445 -27.34 -6.57 13.59
C GLY A 445 -26.75 -7.37 12.41
N PRO A 446 -27.62 -7.90 11.53
CA PRO A 446 -27.19 -8.67 10.37
C PRO A 446 -26.44 -7.82 9.34
N ILE A 447 -25.46 -8.42 8.67
CA ILE A 447 -24.81 -7.83 7.49
C ILE A 447 -25.88 -7.64 6.41
N VAL A 448 -25.96 -6.45 5.80
CA VAL A 448 -26.94 -6.17 4.74
C VAL A 448 -26.22 -6.01 3.42
N LEU A 449 -26.41 -6.94 2.49
CA LEU A 449 -25.77 -6.88 1.18
C LEU A 449 -26.53 -5.92 0.27
N PRO A 450 -25.86 -4.94 -0.38
CA PRO A 450 -26.51 -4.07 -1.33
C PRO A 450 -26.94 -4.86 -2.58
N HIS A 451 -28.10 -4.50 -3.12
CA HIS A 451 -28.50 -4.92 -4.47
C HIS A 451 -27.79 -4.03 -5.48
N ALA A 452 -27.01 -4.62 -6.39
CA ALA A 452 -26.31 -3.91 -7.46
C ALA A 452 -25.94 -4.85 -8.60
N ASP A 453 -25.90 -4.30 -9.81
CA ASP A 453 -25.35 -4.95 -10.99
C ASP A 453 -23.84 -4.73 -11.01
N ILE A 454 -23.09 -5.83 -10.84
CA ILE A 454 -21.63 -5.85 -10.89
C ILE A 454 -21.19 -6.46 -12.22
N ASP A 455 -20.36 -5.75 -12.98
CA ASP A 455 -19.72 -6.26 -14.18
C ASP A 455 -18.32 -6.79 -13.89
N VAL A 456 -18.22 -8.08 -13.57
CA VAL A 456 -16.95 -8.75 -13.23
C VAL A 456 -15.89 -8.72 -14.35
N HIS A 457 -16.22 -8.24 -15.56
CA HIS A 457 -15.28 -8.12 -16.68
C HIS A 457 -14.72 -6.70 -16.87
N ASP A 458 -15.24 -5.70 -16.17
CA ASP A 458 -14.75 -4.33 -16.24
C ASP A 458 -13.36 -4.17 -15.60
N LYS A 459 -12.98 -5.15 -14.76
CA LYS A 459 -11.69 -5.23 -14.04
C LYS A 459 -11.49 -4.04 -13.11
N SER A 460 -12.55 -3.61 -12.45
CA SER A 460 -12.56 -2.43 -11.60
C SER A 460 -13.51 -2.62 -10.45
N LEU A 461 -13.09 -2.29 -9.23
CA LEU A 461 -14.00 -2.29 -8.09
C LEU A 461 -14.90 -1.04 -8.05
N ALA A 462 -14.94 -0.20 -9.10
CA ALA A 462 -15.62 1.10 -9.08
C ALA A 462 -17.15 1.01 -9.04
N ASP A 463 -17.74 0.00 -9.68
CA ASP A 463 -19.20 -0.22 -9.74
C ASP A 463 -19.79 -0.73 -8.41
N TRP A 464 -18.95 -1.24 -7.51
CA TRP A 464 -19.34 -1.71 -6.19
C TRP A 464 -19.89 -0.57 -5.33
N PRO A 465 -21.07 -0.75 -4.68
CA PRO A 465 -21.62 0.22 -3.74
C PRO A 465 -20.80 0.35 -2.44
N LYS A 466 -19.68 1.06 -2.48
CA LYS A 466 -18.79 1.24 -1.34
C LYS A 466 -19.26 2.43 -0.47
N PRO A 467 -19.19 2.32 0.87
CA PRO A 467 -18.69 1.18 1.66
C PRO A 467 -19.75 0.10 1.95
N ALA A 468 -20.97 0.20 1.44
CA ALA A 468 -22.08 -0.69 1.81
C ALA A 468 -21.87 -2.16 1.41
N SER A 469 -21.10 -2.43 0.36
CA SER A 469 -20.71 -3.78 -0.06
C SER A 469 -19.53 -4.36 0.72
N LEU A 470 -18.74 -3.54 1.42
CA LEU A 470 -17.59 -3.97 2.18
C LEU A 470 -18.02 -4.78 3.41
N LEU A 471 -17.51 -6.00 3.55
CA LEU A 471 -17.75 -6.81 4.74
C LEU A 471 -17.05 -6.25 5.98
N PRO A 472 -17.52 -6.60 7.19
CA PRO A 472 -16.75 -6.35 8.40
C PRO A 472 -15.33 -6.89 8.27
N ALA A 473 -14.36 -6.20 8.89
CA ALA A 473 -12.97 -6.62 8.86
C ALA A 473 -12.81 -8.08 9.30
N LEU A 474 -12.12 -8.88 8.47
CA LEU A 474 -11.78 -10.25 8.81
C LEU A 474 -10.77 -10.25 9.97
N LYS A 475 -10.86 -11.28 10.81
CA LYS A 475 -10.00 -11.44 11.99
C LYS A 475 -8.79 -12.31 11.61
N PRO A 476 -7.56 -11.77 11.66
CA PRO A 476 -6.38 -12.52 11.28
C PRO A 476 -5.96 -13.57 12.31
N SER A 477 -5.21 -14.56 11.85
CA SER A 477 -4.53 -15.55 12.68
C SER A 477 -3.62 -14.88 13.72
N PRO A 478 -3.37 -15.49 14.89
CA PRO A 478 -2.50 -14.91 15.91
C PRO A 478 -1.14 -14.43 15.37
N GLY A 479 -0.78 -13.18 15.66
CA GLY A 479 0.49 -12.57 15.24
C GLY A 479 0.52 -12.04 13.80
N ALA A 480 -0.51 -12.31 13.00
CA ALA A 480 -0.71 -11.72 11.68
C ALA A 480 -1.53 -10.42 11.76
N VAL A 481 -1.50 -9.67 10.66
CA VAL A 481 -2.36 -8.50 10.45
C VAL A 481 -3.20 -8.70 9.20
N ASP A 482 -4.18 -7.83 9.04
CA ASP A 482 -5.09 -7.79 7.91
C ASP A 482 -4.27 -7.71 6.60
N PHE A 483 -4.61 -8.55 5.63
CA PHE A 483 -3.88 -8.65 4.36
C PHE A 483 -4.81 -8.62 3.14
N GLY A 484 -6.07 -8.24 3.36
CA GLY A 484 -7.10 -8.15 2.33
C GLY A 484 -8.46 -7.85 2.93
N GLU A 485 -9.41 -7.59 2.04
CA GLU A 485 -10.79 -7.32 2.35
C GLU A 485 -11.71 -7.89 1.27
N ILE A 486 -12.99 -7.97 1.60
CA ILE A 486 -14.02 -8.65 0.81
C ILE A 486 -15.23 -7.75 0.64
N TYR A 487 -15.74 -7.73 -0.57
CA TYR A 487 -16.98 -7.07 -0.95
C TYR A 487 -18.01 -8.13 -1.33
N LEU A 488 -19.25 -7.95 -0.88
CA LEU A 488 -20.38 -8.77 -1.30
C LEU A 488 -21.53 -7.89 -1.78
N SER A 489 -22.15 -8.30 -2.88
CA SER A 489 -23.35 -7.70 -3.42
C SER A 489 -24.20 -8.79 -4.08
N TRP A 490 -25.44 -8.49 -4.43
CA TRP A 490 -26.34 -9.45 -5.05
C TRP A 490 -27.23 -8.77 -6.08
N ASN A 491 -27.73 -9.55 -7.03
CA ASN A 491 -28.81 -9.15 -7.93
C ASN A 491 -29.63 -10.39 -8.34
N GLU A 492 -30.48 -10.24 -9.35
CA GLU A 492 -31.33 -11.32 -9.86
C GLU A 492 -30.51 -12.46 -10.49
N ARG A 493 -29.27 -12.21 -10.94
CA ARG A 493 -28.40 -13.25 -11.51
C ARG A 493 -27.76 -14.11 -10.42
N GLY A 494 -27.28 -13.49 -9.35
CA GLY A 494 -26.50 -14.20 -8.34
C GLY A 494 -25.95 -13.34 -7.21
N LEU A 495 -24.98 -13.92 -6.50
CA LEU A 495 -24.15 -13.25 -5.50
C LEU A 495 -22.80 -12.89 -6.14
N ALA A 496 -22.44 -11.61 -6.10
CA ALA A 496 -21.11 -11.14 -6.49
C ALA A 496 -20.18 -11.09 -5.27
N LEU A 497 -18.92 -11.50 -5.46
CA LEU A 497 -17.83 -11.32 -4.49
C LEU A 497 -16.67 -10.60 -5.17
N GLY A 498 -16.22 -9.50 -4.56
CA GLY A 498 -14.99 -8.81 -4.91
C GLY A 498 -13.98 -9.00 -3.78
N THR A 499 -12.70 -9.11 -4.13
CA THR A 499 -11.62 -9.14 -3.14
C THR A 499 -10.46 -8.27 -3.60
N ILE A 500 -9.83 -7.60 -2.64
CA ILE A 500 -8.53 -6.97 -2.79
C ILE A 500 -7.67 -7.36 -1.60
N GLY A 501 -6.42 -7.75 -1.86
CA GLY A 501 -5.47 -8.09 -0.81
C GLY A 501 -4.04 -7.98 -1.28
N GLN A 502 -3.11 -8.27 -0.37
CA GLN A 502 -1.68 -8.30 -0.68
C GLN A 502 -1.00 -9.57 -0.16
N ASP A 503 -0.15 -10.15 -1.01
CA ASP A 503 0.91 -11.06 -0.61
C ASP A 503 1.92 -11.26 -1.75
N TYR A 504 3.17 -11.52 -1.40
CA TYR A 504 4.24 -11.76 -2.38
C TYR A 504 4.54 -13.26 -2.50
N PHE A 505 4.42 -13.81 -3.71
CA PHE A 505 4.79 -15.19 -4.02
C PHE A 505 5.97 -15.21 -4.97
N ASP A 506 7.06 -15.82 -4.54
CA ASP A 506 8.28 -15.90 -5.33
C ASP A 506 8.29 -17.18 -6.18
N ILE A 507 8.03 -17.03 -7.49
CA ILE A 507 7.98 -18.14 -8.44
C ILE A 507 9.32 -18.89 -8.50
N ASP A 508 10.45 -18.18 -8.40
CA ASP A 508 11.77 -18.76 -8.56
C ASP A 508 12.18 -19.56 -7.32
N LEU A 509 11.76 -19.13 -6.12
CA LEU A 509 12.03 -19.85 -4.87
C LEU A 509 11.26 -21.17 -4.75
N PHE A 510 10.16 -21.34 -5.48
CA PHE A 510 9.17 -22.42 -5.26
C PHE A 510 9.03 -23.36 -6.47
N PRO A 511 10.02 -24.23 -6.75
CA PRO A 511 9.91 -25.21 -7.82
C PRO A 511 8.95 -26.34 -7.45
N TYR A 512 8.02 -26.65 -8.35
CA TYR A 512 7.09 -27.77 -8.24
C TYR A 512 7.00 -28.56 -9.56
N ALA A 513 6.64 -29.83 -9.45
CA ALA A 513 6.39 -30.70 -10.60
C ALA A 513 4.86 -30.85 -10.81
N GLY A 514 4.43 -31.02 -12.06
CA GLY A 514 3.00 -31.15 -12.37
C GLY A 514 2.24 -29.85 -12.12
N SER A 515 0.96 -29.95 -11.77
CA SER A 515 0.09 -28.80 -11.46
C SER A 515 0.55 -28.02 -10.22
N PHE A 516 0.15 -26.76 -10.12
CA PHE A 516 0.43 -25.95 -8.93
C PHE A 516 -0.16 -26.61 -7.68
N PRO A 517 0.59 -26.72 -6.56
CA PRO A 517 0.10 -27.31 -5.32
C PRO A 517 -0.93 -26.37 -4.65
N LEU A 518 -2.22 -26.71 -4.77
CA LEU A 518 -3.32 -25.87 -4.27
C LEU A 518 -3.26 -25.57 -2.76
N ALA A 519 -2.60 -26.43 -1.98
CA ALA A 519 -2.40 -26.18 -0.56
C ALA A 519 -1.57 -24.91 -0.29
N ASP A 520 -0.69 -24.52 -1.22
CA ASP A 520 0.20 -23.36 -1.10
C ASP A 520 -0.37 -22.10 -1.78
N ALA A 521 -1.53 -22.20 -2.41
CA ALA A 521 -2.17 -21.09 -3.09
C ALA A 521 -2.75 -20.06 -2.10
N TYR A 522 -2.64 -18.78 -2.45
CA TYR A 522 -3.53 -17.77 -1.92
C TYR A 522 -4.96 -18.15 -2.32
N ARG A 523 -5.89 -18.04 -1.39
CA ARG A 523 -7.29 -18.42 -1.64
C ARG A 523 -8.28 -17.64 -0.80
N VAL A 524 -9.48 -17.51 -1.35
CA VAL A 524 -10.68 -17.03 -0.66
C VAL A 524 -11.69 -18.18 -0.59
N GLU A 525 -12.20 -18.45 0.59
CA GLU A 525 -13.19 -19.49 0.86
C GLU A 525 -14.51 -18.81 1.27
N LEU A 526 -15.62 -19.25 0.68
CA LEU A 526 -16.96 -18.70 0.91
C LEU A 526 -17.93 -19.82 1.30
N GLY A 527 -18.53 -19.70 2.47
CA GLY A 527 -19.62 -20.54 2.95
C GLY A 527 -20.95 -19.78 2.89
N LEU A 528 -22.01 -20.40 2.35
CA LEU A 528 -23.35 -19.83 2.27
C LEU A 528 -24.42 -20.85 2.68
N ASP A 529 -25.36 -20.45 3.53
CA ASP A 529 -26.54 -21.27 3.88
C ASP A 529 -27.81 -20.41 3.82
N LEU A 530 -28.69 -20.73 2.87
CA LEU A 530 -30.00 -20.09 2.69
C LEU A 530 -31.15 -20.93 3.28
N GLY A 531 -30.86 -21.88 4.17
CA GLY A 531 -31.84 -22.76 4.82
C GLY A 531 -32.04 -24.12 4.16
N ALA A 532 -31.29 -24.44 3.10
CA ALA A 532 -31.27 -25.75 2.45
C ALA A 532 -29.95 -26.52 2.68
N GLY A 533 -29.19 -26.09 3.69
CA GLY A 533 -27.88 -26.63 4.04
C GLY A 533 -26.73 -25.88 3.38
N PRO A 534 -25.50 -26.06 3.90
CA PRO A 534 -24.35 -25.27 3.48
C PRO A 534 -23.93 -25.56 2.04
N ARG A 535 -23.54 -24.51 1.34
CA ARG A 535 -22.77 -24.54 0.10
C ARG A 535 -21.42 -23.88 0.36
N ARG A 536 -20.37 -24.40 -0.27
CA ARG A 536 -19.00 -23.93 -0.08
C ARG A 536 -18.35 -23.76 -1.43
N PHE A 537 -17.57 -22.69 -1.54
CA PHE A 537 -16.81 -22.36 -2.74
C PHE A 537 -15.42 -21.92 -2.32
N THR A 538 -14.43 -22.24 -3.13
CA THR A 538 -13.06 -21.76 -2.93
C THR A 538 -12.54 -21.17 -4.23
N LEU A 539 -12.07 -19.94 -4.16
CA LEU A 539 -11.36 -19.24 -5.22
C LEU A 539 -9.87 -19.35 -4.94
N PHE A 540 -9.16 -20.14 -5.74
CA PHE A 540 -7.70 -20.24 -5.70
C PHE A 540 -7.08 -19.29 -6.71
N PHE A 541 -5.96 -18.66 -6.33
CA PHE A 541 -5.14 -17.88 -7.24
C PHE A 541 -3.95 -18.72 -7.66
N ILE A 542 -3.81 -18.94 -8.97
CA ILE A 542 -2.78 -19.81 -9.52
C ILE A 542 -1.76 -18.94 -10.25
N PRO A 543 -0.53 -18.80 -9.73
CA PRO A 543 0.51 -18.04 -10.41
C PRO A 543 0.93 -18.76 -11.70
N PRO A 544 1.51 -18.04 -12.68
CA PRO A 544 2.10 -18.70 -13.84
C PRO A 544 3.25 -19.62 -13.42
N ARG A 545 3.68 -20.49 -14.33
CA ARG A 545 4.90 -21.30 -14.11
C ARG A 545 6.19 -20.51 -14.18
N THR A 546 6.21 -19.44 -14.97
CA THR A 546 7.42 -18.66 -15.23
C THR A 546 7.07 -17.18 -15.25
N LYS A 547 8.03 -16.35 -14.84
CA LYS A 547 7.92 -14.90 -14.93
C LYS A 547 8.17 -14.46 -16.38
N LEU A 548 7.11 -14.40 -17.19
CA LEU A 548 7.17 -13.91 -18.58
C LEU A 548 7.09 -12.39 -18.71
N ARG A 549 6.59 -11.72 -17.66
CA ARG A 549 6.46 -10.27 -17.49
C ARG A 549 6.69 -9.94 -16.03
N ASP A 550 7.01 -8.69 -15.70
CA ASP A 550 7.20 -8.26 -14.31
C ASP A 550 5.97 -8.49 -13.44
N HIS A 551 4.80 -8.47 -14.06
CA HIS A 551 3.52 -8.73 -13.43
C HIS A 551 2.71 -9.76 -14.22
N PRO A 552 2.91 -11.05 -13.99
CA PRO A 552 2.19 -12.05 -14.75
C PRO A 552 0.77 -12.23 -14.21
N PRO A 553 -0.25 -12.30 -15.09
CA PRO A 553 -1.62 -12.53 -14.65
C PRO A 553 -1.73 -13.92 -14.00
N MET A 554 -2.41 -13.98 -12.87
CA MET A 554 -2.80 -15.24 -12.22
C MET A 554 -4.10 -15.76 -12.82
N THR A 555 -4.30 -17.07 -12.72
CA THR A 555 -5.60 -17.67 -12.99
C THR A 555 -6.42 -17.69 -11.71
N ALA A 556 -7.60 -17.08 -11.75
CA ALA A 556 -8.65 -17.25 -10.75
C ALA A 556 -9.38 -18.59 -10.98
N LEU A 557 -9.09 -19.59 -10.14
CA LEU A 557 -9.69 -20.93 -10.23
C LEU A 557 -10.79 -21.07 -9.17
N LEU A 558 -12.05 -20.96 -9.60
CA LEU A 558 -13.23 -21.12 -8.76
C LEU A 558 -13.69 -22.58 -8.72
N CYS A 559 -13.81 -23.14 -7.52
CA CYS A 559 -14.17 -24.53 -7.27
C CYS A 559 -15.36 -24.64 -6.29
N ALA A 560 -16.23 -25.63 -6.53
CA ALA A 560 -17.23 -26.06 -5.56
C ALA A 560 -16.58 -26.95 -4.48
N GLY A 561 -16.87 -26.66 -3.21
CA GLY A 561 -16.37 -27.40 -2.05
C GLY A 561 -15.54 -26.55 -1.08
N ALA A 562 -15.18 -27.17 0.03
CA ALA A 562 -14.21 -26.60 0.98
C ALA A 562 -12.77 -26.81 0.46
N ALA A 563 -11.84 -25.92 0.81
CA ALA A 563 -10.47 -26.00 0.31
C ALA A 563 -9.80 -27.36 0.62
N ALA A 564 -9.98 -27.89 1.83
CA ALA A 564 -9.40 -29.17 2.23
C ALA A 564 -9.84 -30.34 1.33
N GLN A 565 -11.11 -30.36 0.92
CA GLN A 565 -11.63 -31.36 -0.01
C GLN A 565 -11.03 -31.18 -1.41
N ILE A 566 -11.03 -29.94 -1.91
CA ILE A 566 -10.53 -29.62 -3.25
C ILE A 566 -9.03 -29.91 -3.38
N ILE A 567 -8.25 -29.66 -2.32
CA ILE A 567 -6.82 -29.97 -2.28
C ILE A 567 -6.59 -31.49 -2.37
N ALA A 568 -7.43 -32.29 -1.73
CA ALA A 568 -7.30 -33.75 -1.73
C ALA A 568 -7.82 -34.42 -3.01
N GLU A 569 -8.93 -33.92 -3.55
CA GLU A 569 -9.72 -34.60 -4.60
C GLU A 569 -9.63 -33.91 -5.97
N GLY A 570 -9.23 -32.64 -6.00
CA GLY A 570 -9.23 -31.79 -7.20
C GLY A 570 -10.42 -30.83 -7.26
N CYS A 571 -10.31 -29.85 -8.17
CA CYS A 571 -11.32 -28.82 -8.36
C CYS A 571 -12.55 -29.34 -9.11
N HIS A 572 -13.73 -29.15 -8.53
CA HIS A 572 -15.00 -29.32 -9.21
C HIS A 572 -15.48 -27.97 -9.74
N PRO A 573 -15.68 -27.80 -11.06
CA PRO A 573 -16.10 -26.52 -11.61
C PRO A 573 -17.50 -26.13 -11.13
N VAL A 574 -17.75 -24.84 -11.04
CA VAL A 574 -19.06 -24.28 -10.69
C VAL A 574 -19.74 -23.84 -11.99
N PRO A 575 -20.80 -24.53 -12.47
CA PRO A 575 -21.46 -24.16 -13.72
C PRO A 575 -21.98 -22.73 -13.71
N ASP A 576 -21.81 -22.02 -14.83
CA ASP A 576 -22.27 -20.65 -15.06
C ASP A 576 -21.72 -19.59 -14.10
N ALA A 577 -20.78 -19.95 -13.22
CA ALA A 577 -20.07 -19.00 -12.39
C ALA A 577 -18.91 -18.35 -13.16
N GLU A 578 -18.63 -17.11 -12.81
CA GLU A 578 -17.59 -16.30 -13.44
C GLU A 578 -16.58 -15.92 -12.36
N ALA A 579 -15.29 -15.94 -12.69
CA ALA A 579 -14.23 -15.45 -11.81
C ALA A 579 -13.13 -14.80 -12.65
N VAL A 580 -12.83 -13.53 -12.37
CA VAL A 580 -11.92 -12.71 -13.15
C VAL A 580 -10.86 -12.14 -12.20
N TYR A 581 -9.60 -12.46 -12.49
CA TYR A 581 -8.45 -11.84 -11.84
C TYR A 581 -8.01 -10.61 -12.62
N PHE A 582 -7.77 -9.52 -11.90
CA PHE A 582 -7.25 -8.28 -12.47
C PHE A 582 -6.32 -7.51 -11.53
N GLY A 583 -5.85 -8.13 -10.44
CA GLY A 583 -4.66 -7.65 -9.74
C GLY A 583 -3.49 -7.70 -10.72
N ALA A 584 -3.19 -6.62 -11.42
CA ALA A 584 -2.29 -6.66 -12.55
C ALA A 584 -0.80 -6.63 -12.13
N ASP A 585 -0.50 -6.90 -10.86
CA ASP A 585 0.78 -6.79 -10.20
C ASP A 585 0.80 -7.61 -8.91
N GLN A 586 1.46 -8.78 -8.89
CA GLN A 586 2.02 -9.18 -7.60
C GLN A 586 2.84 -7.99 -7.08
N PRO A 587 2.65 -7.61 -5.81
CA PRO A 587 2.02 -8.37 -4.72
C PRO A 587 0.55 -8.06 -4.39
N ARG A 588 -0.18 -7.28 -5.21
CA ARG A 588 -1.64 -7.08 -5.08
C ARG A 588 -2.44 -8.22 -5.73
N ILE A 589 -3.51 -8.62 -5.06
CA ILE A 589 -4.34 -9.76 -5.45
C ILE A 589 -5.79 -9.29 -5.46
N THR A 590 -6.29 -9.02 -6.66
CA THR A 590 -7.66 -8.51 -6.86
C THR A 590 -8.40 -9.40 -7.83
N ALA A 591 -9.61 -9.78 -7.45
CA ALA A 591 -10.50 -10.55 -8.31
C ALA A 591 -11.97 -10.26 -7.98
N GLU A 592 -12.80 -10.55 -8.96
CA GLU A 592 -14.25 -10.57 -8.84
C GLU A 592 -14.77 -11.93 -9.25
N MET A 593 -15.87 -12.36 -8.65
CA MET A 593 -16.60 -13.52 -9.08
C MET A 593 -18.11 -13.32 -8.95
N LEU A 594 -18.85 -13.99 -9.82
CA LEU A 594 -20.30 -14.07 -9.77
C LEU A 594 -20.72 -15.53 -9.60
N LEU A 595 -21.45 -15.80 -8.52
CA LEU A 595 -22.06 -17.10 -8.24
C LEU A 595 -23.55 -17.03 -8.57
N PRO A 596 -24.01 -17.66 -9.66
CA PRO A 596 -25.42 -17.62 -10.03
C PRO A 596 -26.28 -18.37 -9.01
N TRP A 597 -27.52 -17.93 -8.81
CA TRP A 597 -28.44 -18.59 -7.87
C TRP A 597 -28.65 -20.07 -8.19
N SER A 598 -28.59 -20.45 -9.48
CA SER A 598 -28.64 -21.84 -9.94
C SER A 598 -27.50 -22.69 -9.36
N ALA A 599 -26.26 -22.18 -9.35
CA ALA A 599 -25.10 -22.86 -8.76
C ALA A 599 -25.20 -22.99 -7.24
N LEU A 600 -25.90 -22.05 -6.60
CA LEU A 600 -26.23 -22.13 -5.17
C LEU A 600 -27.37 -23.13 -4.89
N GLY A 601 -28.14 -23.50 -5.92
CA GLY A 601 -29.32 -24.38 -5.81
C GLY A 601 -30.59 -23.65 -5.40
N PHE A 602 -30.70 -22.35 -5.69
CA PHE A 602 -31.84 -21.51 -5.32
C PHE A 602 -32.41 -20.77 -6.54
N ALA A 603 -33.69 -20.43 -6.45
CA ALA A 603 -34.26 -19.39 -7.31
C ALA A 603 -33.81 -18.01 -6.80
N PRO A 604 -33.79 -16.97 -7.65
CA PRO A 604 -33.46 -15.61 -7.22
C PRO A 604 -34.31 -15.19 -6.01
N PRO A 605 -33.69 -14.89 -4.86
CA PRO A 605 -34.40 -14.49 -3.65
C PRO A 605 -34.99 -13.08 -3.79
N GLN A 606 -36.01 -12.79 -3.00
CA GLN A 606 -36.56 -11.44 -2.88
C GLN A 606 -35.72 -10.58 -1.92
N PRO A 607 -35.74 -9.25 -2.04
CA PRO A 607 -35.17 -8.36 -1.04
C PRO A 607 -35.69 -8.69 0.36
N GLY A 608 -34.78 -8.68 1.34
CA GLY A 608 -35.04 -9.07 2.73
C GLY A 608 -34.81 -10.56 3.02
N ALA A 609 -34.53 -11.38 2.01
CA ALA A 609 -34.14 -12.77 2.23
C ALA A 609 -32.93 -12.86 3.18
N LYS A 610 -32.95 -13.90 4.02
CA LYS A 610 -31.93 -14.14 5.04
C LYS A 610 -31.08 -15.32 4.63
N LEU A 611 -29.79 -15.20 4.86
CA LEU A 611 -28.81 -16.28 4.68
C LEU A 611 -27.76 -16.19 5.78
N ARG A 612 -26.92 -17.21 5.88
CA ARG A 612 -25.73 -17.20 6.73
C ARG A 612 -24.50 -17.28 5.85
N ALA A 613 -23.47 -16.53 6.19
CA ALA A 613 -22.22 -16.53 5.44
C ALA A 613 -21.00 -16.62 6.35
N GLU A 614 -19.97 -17.26 5.82
CA GLU A 614 -18.61 -17.22 6.34
C GLU A 614 -17.68 -16.90 5.18
N VAL A 615 -16.64 -16.13 5.45
CA VAL A 615 -15.59 -15.83 4.48
C VAL A 615 -14.25 -15.97 5.16
N ALA A 616 -13.36 -16.73 4.55
CA ALA A 616 -11.99 -16.87 5.00
C ALA A 616 -11.01 -16.61 3.85
N MET A 617 -9.84 -16.13 4.19
CA MET A 617 -8.73 -15.91 3.27
C MET A 617 -7.50 -16.58 3.82
N THR A 618 -6.73 -17.26 2.97
CA THR A 618 -5.44 -17.85 3.33
C THR A 618 -4.39 -17.32 2.36
N SER A 619 -3.26 -16.87 2.90
CA SER A 619 -2.16 -16.33 2.12
C SER A 619 -1.31 -17.43 1.47
N TRP A 620 -0.32 -17.06 0.66
CA TRP A 620 0.58 -18.05 0.05
C TRP A 620 1.26 -18.91 1.12
N HIS A 621 1.55 -20.17 0.79
CA HIS A 621 2.23 -21.13 1.66
C HIS A 621 1.55 -21.37 3.02
N ARG A 622 0.25 -21.01 3.14
CA ARG A 622 -0.51 -21.05 4.41
C ARG A 622 0.17 -20.25 5.53
N GLU A 623 0.93 -19.21 5.18
CA GLU A 623 1.71 -18.42 6.14
C GLU A 623 0.80 -17.76 7.18
N ARG A 624 -0.32 -17.20 6.73
CA ARG A 624 -1.33 -16.55 7.56
C ARG A 624 -2.72 -16.75 6.97
N TRP A 625 -3.73 -16.58 7.82
CA TRP A 625 -5.14 -16.62 7.41
C TRP A 625 -5.93 -15.53 8.14
N MET A 626 -7.12 -15.22 7.64
CA MET A 626 -8.12 -14.40 8.32
C MET A 626 -9.53 -14.87 7.98
N SER A 627 -10.47 -14.72 8.90
CA SER A 627 -11.86 -15.13 8.68
C SER A 627 -12.86 -14.21 9.37
N LEU A 628 -14.12 -14.23 8.94
CA LEU A 628 -15.15 -13.37 9.48
C LEU A 628 -15.50 -13.77 10.92
N SER A 629 -15.53 -15.07 11.21
CA SER A 629 -15.66 -15.60 12.59
C SER A 629 -14.43 -15.36 13.46
N GLY A 630 -13.22 -15.39 12.87
CA GLY A 630 -11.94 -15.44 13.58
C GLY A 630 -11.48 -16.84 13.94
N GLU A 631 -12.12 -17.86 13.38
CA GLU A 631 -11.65 -19.24 13.46
C GLU A 631 -10.77 -19.59 12.24
N ALA A 632 -9.87 -20.56 12.41
CA ALA A 632 -9.08 -21.08 11.30
C ALA A 632 -10.01 -21.53 10.15
N PRO A 633 -9.65 -21.33 8.87
CA PRO A 633 -10.53 -21.55 7.72
C PRO A 633 -11.22 -22.91 7.72
N GLU A 634 -10.52 -23.99 8.08
CA GLU A 634 -11.07 -25.33 8.13
C GLU A 634 -12.19 -25.48 9.16
N ARG A 635 -12.04 -24.81 10.33
CA ARG A 635 -13.08 -24.79 11.36
C ARG A 635 -14.22 -23.85 10.99
N ALA A 636 -13.88 -22.65 10.51
CA ALA A 636 -14.84 -21.64 10.09
C ALA A 636 -15.78 -22.20 9.01
N MET A 637 -15.26 -22.97 8.06
CA MET A 637 -16.04 -23.60 7.01
C MET A 637 -16.80 -24.86 7.45
N ALA A 638 -16.38 -25.53 8.53
CA ALA A 638 -16.98 -26.81 8.92
C ALA A 638 -18.41 -26.67 9.47
N ASP A 639 -18.65 -25.70 10.35
CA ASP A 639 -19.93 -25.57 11.08
C ASP A 639 -20.75 -24.33 10.66
N PRO A 640 -21.80 -24.49 9.82
CA PRO A 640 -22.66 -23.38 9.42
C PRO A 640 -23.46 -22.79 10.59
N ALA A 641 -23.51 -23.45 11.75
CA ALA A 641 -24.13 -22.91 12.94
C ALA A 641 -23.40 -21.67 13.50
N HIS A 642 -22.15 -21.41 13.10
CA HIS A 642 -21.37 -20.24 13.48
C HIS A 642 -21.32 -19.15 12.41
N TRP A 643 -21.84 -19.42 11.21
CA TRP A 643 -21.85 -18.47 10.10
C TRP A 643 -22.71 -17.24 10.41
N LEU A 644 -22.25 -16.07 10.01
CA LEU A 644 -22.86 -14.80 10.42
C LEU A 644 -24.15 -14.53 9.64
N PRO A 645 -25.18 -13.94 10.29
CA PRO A 645 -26.45 -13.65 9.64
C PRO A 645 -26.28 -12.52 8.63
N VAL A 646 -26.76 -12.77 7.42
CA VAL A 646 -26.76 -11.85 6.29
C VAL A 646 -28.18 -11.66 5.79
N ARG A 647 -28.51 -10.44 5.38
CA ARG A 647 -29.78 -10.08 4.76
C ARG A 647 -29.53 -9.43 3.40
N LEU A 648 -30.30 -9.81 2.41
CA LEU A 648 -30.28 -9.19 1.09
C LEU A 648 -31.03 -7.84 1.14
N GLY A 649 -30.36 -6.74 0.83
CA GLY A 649 -30.93 -5.39 0.78
C GLY A 649 -31.69 -5.12 -0.53
N ASP A 650 -32.50 -4.06 -0.57
CA ASP A 650 -33.34 -3.69 -1.73
C ASP A 650 -32.70 -2.67 -2.69
N GLY A 651 -31.45 -2.28 -2.44
CA GLY A 651 -30.73 -1.28 -3.23
C GLY A 651 -31.19 0.18 -3.02
N LEU A 652 -32.29 0.42 -2.28
CA LEU A 652 -32.90 1.75 -2.14
C LEU A 652 -32.15 2.71 -1.20
N ALA A 653 -31.07 2.27 -0.56
CA ALA A 653 -30.27 3.09 0.36
C ALA A 653 -29.21 3.98 -0.33
N LEU A 654 -29.06 3.94 -1.66
CA LEU A 654 -28.00 4.66 -2.39
C LEU A 654 -28.42 5.96 -3.06
N LYS A 655 -29.63 6.49 -2.81
CA LYS A 655 -29.87 7.92 -3.07
C LYS A 655 -29.12 8.73 -2.01
N ARG A 656 -27.93 9.24 -2.37
CA ARG A 656 -27.22 10.28 -1.60
C ARG A 656 -28.23 11.30 -1.07
N PRO A 657 -28.24 11.63 0.23
CA PRO A 657 -28.85 12.87 0.67
C PRO A 657 -28.12 14.00 -0.05
N ALA A 658 -28.86 14.85 -0.77
CA ALA A 658 -28.31 16.11 -1.26
C ALA A 658 -27.80 16.90 -0.03
N GLY A 659 -26.49 17.02 0.14
CA GLY A 659 -25.87 17.87 1.17
C GLY A 659 -24.95 17.20 2.19
N ALA A 660 -24.56 15.91 2.07
CA ALA A 660 -23.40 15.43 2.82
C ALA A 660 -22.10 15.95 2.16
N PRO A 661 -21.17 16.58 2.91
CA PRO A 661 -19.91 17.07 2.35
C PRO A 661 -19.15 15.89 1.75
N GLY A 662 -18.81 16.03 0.47
CA GLY A 662 -18.15 15.00 -0.34
C GLY A 662 -16.64 15.01 -0.23
#